data_AF-A0AAD7WU96-F1
#
_entry.id   AF-A0AAD7WU96-F1
#
_cell.length_a   1.000
_cell.length_b   1.000
_cell.length_c   1.000
_cell.angle_alpha   90.00
_cell.angle_beta   90.00
_cell.angle_gamma   90.00
#
_symmetry.space_group_name_H-M   'P 1'
#
loop_
_entity.id
_entity.type
_entity.pdbx_description
1 polymer ?
#
loop_
_entity_poly.entity_id
_entity_poly.type
_entity_poly.pdbx_seq_one_letter_code
_entity_poly.pdbx_strand_id
1 'polypeptide(L)'
;MRGTLLHRRLKWIVWSVLLSDKLYTPMSRKNKTRFRITKSMVCTVPAIDAPKLSLDFVRSMYRSLNEMQASVFYTVREWCLKRVWGHNPEPFFYFISGGAGCGKSHVIKCVYQEVTKILRQLPRFRDEADMSQPAVLLTEFTGTVAFNISGKTLHSVLKLPRNLRLPYQGLGNALDEVRAALSNAEILIIDEISMVSKELFAYVHWRFQQIKGNRKPFGGMSVLAVEDFYQLPPVGKVKQVCACVGDVLDLWKDFQMVTLTGIMRQKDDRAFAELLNRIRTKKKTDPFIVSLLTQAVAEIKDCDALHIFATNKEVDAHNAATVTALHLQVINIPAEDYRKDPQTGGMVILTDLKGNSRDLPDNIQAAQGARVMVTRNLDTEDGIVNGTFGTIANIVPTAGCGPTMVKLIGLELDNPTAGQKFRRKIPGATDDLVYIERLEEKMSKRGVVRRQFPMKLAFGCTAHKVQGMTMKSAVVCLKRVFESGMAYVALSQTTSLEGLRIIDFEENKIYADPNVTIAMENMSHASFQSTRPLLHFVKLAEHAGPTLTVVHHNAEGLPPHLEDLKSHHELGLADVLCVTETHLSGSFVSPKFQLEGYDMFAHNRHVSYTNRVDMATKDGGGVAVYCRSSLRAETRRYFHNVTDLEFSVFKVESPVRALIATVYRPPNFGLDTFLPNMQSLLDSLEIMDCQPVVVCGDFNEDLLSRGKKVIRELFQSRSLSPLRRLKSRH
;
A
#
# COMPACT_ATOMS: atom_id res chain seq x y z
N MET A 1 45.73 47.73 25.28
CA MET A 1 46.75 47.07 24.43
C MET A 1 46.81 45.61 24.86
N ARG A 2 46.62 44.54 24.09
CA ARG A 2 46.41 44.22 22.67
C ARG A 2 45.31 43.13 22.68
N GLY A 3 44.32 43.10 21.80
CA GLY A 3 44.48 42.70 20.41
C GLY A 3 43.78 41.36 20.17
N THR A 4 42.50 41.46 19.83
CA THR A 4 41.54 40.45 19.38
C THR A 4 42.03 39.68 18.15
N LEU A 5 41.85 38.35 18.13
CA LEU A 5 41.67 37.55 16.90
C LEU A 5 41.03 36.20 17.26
N LEU A 6 39.71 36.24 17.49
CA LEU A 6 38.87 35.06 17.64
C LEU A 6 38.57 34.51 16.23
N HIS A 7 39.41 33.63 15.70
CA HIS A 7 39.09 32.90 14.47
C HIS A 7 37.90 31.97 14.74
N ARG A 8 36.71 32.38 14.29
CA ARG A 8 35.51 31.54 14.20
C ARG A 8 35.80 30.35 13.26
N ARG A 9 36.10 29.18 13.84
CA ARG A 9 36.12 27.90 13.10
C ARG A 9 34.68 27.47 12.82
N LEU A 10 34.16 27.82 11.64
CA LEU A 10 32.94 27.24 11.07
C LEU A 10 33.23 25.80 10.63
N LYS A 11 32.38 24.87 11.06
CA LYS A 11 32.45 23.43 10.77
C LYS A 11 31.78 23.17 9.41
N TRP A 12 32.49 22.52 8.48
CA TRP A 12 32.00 22.24 7.12
C TRP A 12 31.50 20.80 6.96
N ILE A 13 30.53 20.61 6.05
CA ILE A 13 29.69 19.41 6.00
C ILE A 13 29.33 18.98 4.53
N VAL A 14 29.60 17.72 4.10
CA VAL A 14 29.31 17.05 2.78
C VAL A 14 28.13 16.01 2.69
N TRP A 15 26.93 16.34 2.16
CA TRP A 15 25.77 15.42 2.17
C TRP A 15 25.78 14.50 0.95
N SER A 16 25.55 13.20 1.15
CA SER A 16 25.39 12.19 0.10
C SER A 16 24.18 11.34 0.46
N VAL A 17 23.07 11.52 -0.27
CA VAL A 17 21.95 10.59 -0.26
C VAL A 17 22.25 9.58 -1.37
N LEU A 18 22.87 8.47 -1.00
CA LEU A 18 22.97 7.30 -1.87
C LEU A 18 21.57 6.66 -1.98
N LEU A 19 20.75 7.18 -2.89
CA LEU A 19 19.71 6.41 -3.58
C LEU A 19 20.35 5.78 -4.83
N SER A 20 21.43 5.01 -4.67
CA SER A 20 21.94 4.20 -5.78
C SER A 20 21.15 2.90 -5.81
N ASP A 21 20.26 2.75 -6.79
CA ASP A 21 19.70 1.47 -7.22
C ASP A 21 20.80 0.62 -7.90
N LYS A 22 21.93 0.36 -7.22
CA LYS A 22 22.97 -0.58 -7.67
C LYS A 22 22.46 -2.03 -7.57
N LEU A 23 21.39 -2.36 -8.28
CA LEU A 23 20.87 -3.71 -8.50
C LEU A 23 20.14 -3.82 -9.85
N TYR A 24 20.65 -3.21 -10.92
CA TYR A 24 20.25 -3.57 -12.29
C TYR A 24 21.44 -3.60 -13.25
N THR A 25 22.16 -4.73 -13.25
CA THR A 25 22.92 -5.14 -14.45
C THR A 25 22.44 -6.54 -14.85
N PRO A 26 21.80 -6.71 -16.03
CA PRO A 26 21.66 -8.02 -16.61
C PRO A 26 23.05 -8.47 -17.06
N MET A 27 23.62 -9.48 -16.40
CA MET A 27 24.76 -10.20 -16.97
C MET A 27 24.36 -10.70 -18.35
N SER A 28 25.01 -10.16 -19.39
CA SER A 28 25.02 -10.69 -20.74
C SER A 28 25.38 -12.18 -20.72
N ARG A 29 24.38 -13.06 -20.78
CA ARG A 29 24.56 -14.50 -21.02
C ARG A 29 24.98 -14.71 -22.48
N LYS A 30 26.28 -14.56 -22.77
CA LYS A 30 26.92 -15.30 -23.86
C LYS A 30 27.38 -16.64 -23.30
N ASN A 31 26.56 -17.68 -23.51
CA ASN A 31 27.02 -19.04 -23.82
C ASN A 31 25.80 -19.92 -24.12
N LYS A 32 25.61 -20.22 -25.41
CA LYS A 32 24.72 -21.28 -25.89
C LYS A 32 25.42 -22.61 -25.63
N THR A 33 24.93 -23.38 -24.67
CA THR A 33 25.18 -24.82 -24.62
C THR A 33 23.84 -25.51 -24.40
N ARG A 34 23.36 -26.15 -25.48
CA ARG A 34 22.18 -27.03 -25.47
C ARG A 34 22.51 -28.24 -24.60
N PHE A 35 21.89 -28.34 -23.42
CA PHE A 35 21.71 -29.63 -22.75
C PHE A 35 20.23 -30.02 -22.82
N ARG A 36 20.00 -31.16 -23.46
CA ARG A 36 18.70 -31.79 -23.70
C ARG A 36 18.43 -32.68 -22.49
N ILE A 37 17.54 -32.28 -21.59
CA ILE A 37 17.08 -33.11 -20.47
C ILE A 37 15.68 -33.64 -20.81
N THR A 38 15.57 -34.96 -20.79
CA THR A 38 14.39 -35.78 -21.05
C THR A 38 13.27 -35.52 -20.04
N LYS A 39 12.03 -35.37 -20.56
CA LYS A 39 10.79 -35.26 -19.79
C LYS A 39 10.56 -36.51 -18.93
N SER A 40 10.44 -36.33 -17.62
CA SER A 40 9.65 -37.22 -16.74
C SER A 40 8.49 -36.41 -16.16
N MET A 41 7.27 -36.91 -16.36
CA MET A 41 6.02 -36.28 -15.92
C MET A 41 5.97 -36.18 -14.39
N VAL A 42 6.08 -34.96 -13.87
CA VAL A 42 5.64 -34.60 -12.52
C VAL A 42 4.53 -33.57 -12.69
N CYS A 43 3.39 -33.85 -12.07
CA CYS A 43 2.17 -33.05 -12.15
C CYS A 43 2.41 -31.66 -11.54
N THR A 44 2.70 -30.67 -12.38
CA THR A 44 2.86 -29.26 -11.97
C THR A 44 1.48 -28.63 -11.77
N VAL A 45 1.15 -28.28 -10.53
CA VAL A 45 0.05 -27.38 -10.21
C VAL A 45 0.29 -26.06 -10.94
N PRO A 46 -0.63 -25.56 -11.79
CA PRO A 46 -0.45 -24.29 -12.47
C PRO A 46 -0.59 -23.15 -11.47
N ALA A 47 0.54 -22.51 -11.14
CA ALA A 47 0.56 -21.22 -10.46
C ALA A 47 -0.10 -20.19 -11.38
N ILE A 48 -1.25 -19.67 -10.98
CA ILE A 48 -1.80 -18.46 -11.59
C ILE A 48 -0.99 -17.30 -11.03
N ASP A 49 0.02 -16.89 -11.79
CA ASP A 49 0.67 -15.59 -11.59
C ASP A 49 -0.42 -14.52 -11.71
N ALA A 50 -0.65 -13.75 -10.64
CA ALA A 50 -1.40 -12.50 -10.72
C ALA A 50 -0.85 -11.67 -11.90
N PRO A 51 -1.68 -10.92 -12.64
CA PRO A 51 -1.21 -10.17 -13.80
C PRO A 51 -0.01 -9.32 -13.38
N LYS A 52 1.17 -9.66 -13.91
CA LYS A 52 2.41 -8.93 -13.60
C LYS A 52 2.20 -7.50 -14.07
N LEU A 53 1.96 -6.61 -13.11
CA LEU A 53 1.84 -5.18 -13.37
C LEU A 53 3.08 -4.75 -14.15
N SER A 54 2.89 -3.99 -15.24
CA SER A 54 4.02 -3.50 -16.01
C SER A 54 4.90 -2.61 -15.12
N LEU A 55 6.22 -2.64 -15.34
CA LEU A 55 7.16 -1.84 -14.55
C LEU A 55 6.81 -0.34 -14.63
N ASP A 56 6.33 0.12 -15.78
CA ASP A 56 5.90 1.51 -15.98
C ASP A 56 4.66 1.86 -15.16
N PHE A 57 3.70 0.93 -15.06
CA PHE A 57 2.53 1.13 -14.21
C PHE A 57 2.91 1.20 -12.73
N VAL A 58 3.80 0.32 -12.28
CA VAL A 58 4.30 0.34 -10.89
C VAL A 58 5.04 1.64 -10.59
N ARG A 59 5.90 2.12 -11.51
CA ARG A 59 6.55 3.43 -11.38
C ARG A 59 5.54 4.56 -11.29
N SER A 60 4.53 4.57 -12.17
CA SER A 60 3.46 5.56 -12.11
C SER A 60 2.69 5.54 -10.78
N MET A 61 2.53 4.38 -10.15
CA MET A 61 1.91 4.27 -8.82
C MET A 61 2.77 4.90 -7.73
N TYR A 62 4.10 4.75 -7.78
CA TYR A 62 5.00 5.37 -6.80
C TYR A 62 5.04 6.88 -6.96
N ARG A 63 5.03 7.38 -8.20
CA ARG A 63 5.00 8.83 -8.52
C ARG A 63 3.72 9.53 -8.03
N SER A 64 2.62 8.80 -7.89
CA SER A 64 1.33 9.37 -7.48
C SER A 64 1.10 9.43 -5.97
N LEU A 65 2.04 8.92 -5.17
CA LEU A 65 1.99 9.02 -3.71
C LEU A 65 2.11 10.48 -3.28
N ASN A 66 1.30 10.92 -2.31
CA ASN A 66 1.50 12.22 -1.67
C ASN A 66 2.63 12.19 -0.64
N GLU A 67 2.94 13.34 -0.05
CA GLU A 67 4.05 13.48 0.91
C GLU A 67 3.95 12.50 2.08
N MET A 68 2.79 12.40 2.74
CA MET A 68 2.63 11.52 3.91
C MET A 68 2.64 10.04 3.52
N GLN A 69 1.95 9.69 2.43
CA GLN A 69 1.93 8.34 1.87
C GLN A 69 3.34 7.86 1.48
N ALA A 70 4.10 8.74 0.84
CA ALA A 70 5.47 8.47 0.43
C ALA A 70 6.41 8.37 1.65
N SER A 71 6.16 9.13 2.73
CA SER A 71 6.91 9.00 3.98
C SER A 71 6.81 7.59 4.56
N VAL A 72 5.58 7.05 4.66
CA VAL A 72 5.36 5.66 5.07
C VAL A 72 6.06 4.68 4.13
N PHE A 73 5.87 4.86 2.82
CA PHE A 73 6.45 3.99 1.80
C PHE A 73 7.98 3.88 1.93
N TYR A 74 8.69 5.01 2.02
CA TYR A 74 10.15 5.00 2.12
C TYR A 74 10.65 4.49 3.48
N THR A 75 9.92 4.71 4.58
CA THR A 75 10.34 4.20 5.89
C THR A 75 10.26 2.67 5.94
N VAL A 76 9.18 2.10 5.41
CA VAL A 76 9.06 0.63 5.29
C VAL A 76 10.12 0.09 4.32
N ARG A 77 10.34 0.76 3.18
CA ARG A 77 11.41 0.40 2.21
C ARG A 77 12.79 0.38 2.86
N GLU A 78 13.14 1.40 3.63
CA GLU A 78 14.42 1.52 4.33
C GLU A 78 14.62 0.39 5.34
N TRP A 79 13.57 0.03 6.09
CA TRP A 79 13.59 -1.11 6.99
C TRP A 79 13.90 -2.41 6.25
N CYS A 80 13.25 -2.66 5.10
CA CYS A 80 13.49 -3.84 4.27
C CYS A 80 14.91 -3.88 3.70
N LEU A 81 15.43 -2.75 3.24
CA LEU A 81 16.81 -2.65 2.73
C LEU A 81 17.83 -2.98 3.83
N LYS A 82 17.66 -2.40 5.03
CA LYS A 82 18.50 -2.74 6.19
C LYS A 82 18.47 -4.25 6.47
N ARG A 83 17.28 -4.86 6.40
CA ARG A 83 17.10 -6.30 6.60
C ARG A 83 17.86 -7.14 5.57
N VAL A 84 17.76 -6.78 4.28
CA VAL A 84 18.46 -7.47 3.18
C VAL A 84 19.98 -7.28 3.25
N TRP A 85 20.45 -6.12 3.70
CA TRP A 85 21.88 -5.84 3.95
C TRP A 85 22.46 -6.59 5.15
N GLY A 86 21.69 -7.47 5.80
CA GLY A 86 22.14 -8.26 6.94
C GLY A 86 22.09 -7.51 8.27
N HIS A 87 21.50 -6.32 8.30
CA HIS A 87 21.14 -5.69 9.57
C HIS A 87 19.92 -6.39 10.17
N ASN A 88 19.78 -6.30 11.50
CA ASN A 88 18.63 -6.81 12.23
C ASN A 88 17.81 -5.65 12.80
N PRO A 89 17.12 -4.87 11.95
CA PRO A 89 16.33 -3.74 12.42
C PRO A 89 15.19 -4.22 13.33
N GLU A 90 14.82 -3.42 14.33
CA GLU A 90 13.69 -3.74 15.18
C GLU A 90 12.38 -3.77 14.38
N PRO A 91 11.46 -4.70 14.65
CA PRO A 91 10.17 -4.74 13.98
C PRO A 91 9.40 -3.43 14.20
N PHE A 92 8.74 -2.93 13.15
CA PHE A 92 7.89 -1.75 13.25
C PHE A 92 6.43 -2.15 13.44
N PHE A 93 5.68 -1.31 14.15
CA PHE A 93 4.24 -1.43 14.33
C PHE A 93 3.59 -0.11 13.93
N TYR A 94 3.11 -0.03 12.69
CA TYR A 94 2.50 1.19 12.17
C TYR A 94 0.99 1.03 12.02
N PHE A 95 0.29 2.09 12.40
CA PHE A 95 -1.14 2.24 12.17
C PHE A 95 -1.42 3.38 11.20
N ILE A 96 -1.81 3.07 9.97
CA ILE A 96 -2.18 4.09 8.99
C ILE A 96 -3.67 4.38 9.15
N SER A 97 -3.97 5.56 9.71
CA SER A 97 -5.30 6.14 9.81
C SER A 97 -5.53 7.18 8.71
N GLY A 98 -6.78 7.44 8.37
CA GLY A 98 -7.15 8.50 7.44
C GLY A 98 -8.60 8.40 7.05
N GLY A 99 -9.20 9.53 6.68
CA GLY A 99 -10.58 9.58 6.22
C GLY A 99 -10.86 8.68 5.02
N ALA A 100 -12.14 8.53 4.71
CA ALA A 100 -12.59 7.86 3.51
C ALA A 100 -11.98 8.57 2.29
N GLY A 101 -11.42 7.78 1.38
CA GLY A 101 -10.82 8.34 0.18
C GLY A 101 -9.43 8.97 0.34
N CYS A 102 -8.74 8.85 1.48
CA CYS A 102 -7.34 9.34 1.60
C CYS A 102 -6.27 8.48 0.90
N GLY A 103 -6.68 7.47 0.11
CA GLY A 103 -5.76 6.60 -0.64
C GLY A 103 -5.07 5.51 0.20
N LYS A 104 -5.65 5.07 1.32
CA LYS A 104 -5.11 4.00 2.18
C LYS A 104 -4.75 2.73 1.40
N SER A 105 -5.69 2.18 0.63
CA SER A 105 -5.46 0.99 -0.19
C SER A 105 -4.41 1.19 -1.29
N HIS A 106 -4.21 2.44 -1.77
CA HIS A 106 -3.14 2.76 -2.72
C HIS A 106 -1.77 2.63 -2.06
N VAL A 107 -1.61 3.14 -0.84
CA VAL A 107 -0.37 2.96 -0.05
C VAL A 107 -0.07 1.49 0.18
N ILE A 108 -1.07 0.71 0.57
CA ILE A 108 -0.92 -0.75 0.77
C ILE A 108 -0.39 -1.41 -0.49
N LYS A 109 -0.97 -1.11 -1.67
CA LYS A 109 -0.53 -1.67 -2.94
C LYS A 109 0.92 -1.28 -3.26
N CYS A 110 1.30 -0.01 -3.08
CA CYS A 110 2.67 0.43 -3.31
C CYS A 110 3.67 -0.27 -2.39
N VAL A 111 3.39 -0.28 -1.08
CA VAL A 111 4.23 -0.92 -0.06
C VAL A 111 4.36 -2.41 -0.34
N TYR A 112 3.25 -3.11 -0.58
CA TYR A 112 3.25 -4.56 -0.84
C TYR A 112 4.13 -4.93 -2.04
N GLN A 113 4.04 -4.19 -3.16
CA GLN A 113 4.83 -4.47 -4.35
C GLN A 113 6.33 -4.26 -4.12
N GLU A 114 6.73 -3.12 -3.53
CA GLU A 114 8.14 -2.79 -3.33
C GLU A 114 8.78 -3.69 -2.26
N VAL A 115 8.10 -3.89 -1.14
CA VAL A 115 8.59 -4.74 -0.03
C VAL A 115 8.75 -6.18 -0.48
N THR A 116 7.78 -6.71 -1.23
CA THR A 116 7.86 -8.09 -1.74
C THR A 116 9.06 -8.24 -2.67
N LYS A 117 9.33 -7.24 -3.52
CA LYS A 117 10.52 -7.21 -4.39
C LYS A 117 11.82 -7.20 -3.59
N ILE A 118 11.93 -6.36 -2.56
CA ILE A 118 13.16 -6.23 -1.75
C ILE A 118 13.39 -7.48 -0.90
N LEU A 119 12.40 -7.93 -0.13
CA LEU A 119 12.58 -9.04 0.81
C LEU A 119 12.83 -10.38 0.11
N ARG A 120 12.38 -10.55 -1.14
CA ARG A 120 12.74 -11.70 -1.99
C ARG A 120 14.24 -11.80 -2.28
N GLN A 121 15.02 -10.75 -2.02
CA GLN A 121 16.48 -10.79 -2.18
C GLN A 121 17.21 -11.39 -0.98
N LEU A 122 16.51 -11.68 0.12
CA LEU A 122 17.10 -12.32 1.30
C LEU A 122 17.74 -13.68 0.92
N PRO A 123 18.86 -14.07 1.54
CA PRO A 123 19.56 -15.31 1.20
C PRO A 123 18.66 -16.55 1.18
N ARG A 124 17.73 -16.65 2.13
CA ARG A 124 16.79 -17.80 2.27
C ARG A 124 15.92 -18.03 1.03
N PHE A 125 15.51 -16.96 0.34
CA PHE A 125 14.75 -17.05 -0.91
C PHE A 125 15.63 -17.31 -2.14
N ARG A 126 16.95 -17.09 -2.05
CA ARG A 126 17.89 -17.43 -3.12
C ARG A 126 18.25 -18.92 -3.11
N ASP A 127 18.32 -19.48 -1.89
CA ASP A 127 18.73 -20.86 -1.66
C ASP A 127 17.53 -21.83 -1.75
N GLU A 128 16.33 -21.41 -1.33
CA GLU A 128 15.09 -22.17 -1.50
C GLU A 128 14.44 -21.82 -2.85
N ALA A 129 14.42 -22.76 -3.80
CA ALA A 129 13.76 -22.59 -5.11
C ALA A 129 12.22 -22.50 -5.01
N ASP A 130 11.66 -22.58 -3.82
CA ASP A 130 10.22 -22.54 -3.57
C ASP A 130 9.71 -21.09 -3.50
N MET A 131 9.40 -20.54 -4.68
CA MET A 131 8.82 -19.21 -4.86
C MET A 131 7.38 -19.09 -4.34
N SER A 132 6.79 -20.16 -3.79
CA SER A 132 5.41 -20.16 -3.29
C SER A 132 5.24 -19.49 -1.93
N GLN A 133 6.33 -19.34 -1.16
CA GLN A 133 6.26 -18.82 0.20
C GLN A 133 6.26 -17.28 0.23
N PRO A 134 5.31 -16.65 0.94
CA PRO A 134 5.21 -15.19 0.98
C PRO A 134 6.20 -14.56 1.97
N ALA A 135 6.96 -13.55 1.51
CA ALA A 135 7.73 -12.66 2.38
C ALA A 135 6.83 -11.65 3.14
N VAL A 136 5.69 -11.30 2.53
CA VAL A 136 4.73 -10.31 3.03
C VAL A 136 3.33 -10.92 3.01
N LEU A 137 2.63 -10.83 4.12
CA LEU A 137 1.25 -11.29 4.25
C LEU A 137 0.31 -10.10 4.08
N LEU A 138 -0.39 -10.05 2.94
CA LEU A 138 -1.45 -9.09 2.72
C LEU A 138 -2.78 -9.70 3.15
N THR A 139 -3.36 -9.15 4.22
CA THR A 139 -4.55 -9.72 4.86
C THR A 139 -5.67 -8.71 5.05
N GLU A 140 -6.90 -9.20 5.04
CA GLU A 140 -8.12 -8.42 5.29
C GLU A 140 -9.14 -9.29 6.05
N PHE A 141 -10.20 -8.69 6.59
CA PHE A 141 -11.24 -9.38 7.34
C PHE A 141 -12.29 -10.07 6.44
N THR A 142 -12.74 -9.41 5.38
CA THR A 142 -13.74 -9.88 4.41
C THR A 142 -13.11 -10.61 3.20
N GLY A 143 -13.86 -11.52 2.59
CA GLY A 143 -13.35 -12.25 1.41
C GLY A 143 -13.22 -11.37 0.17
N THR A 144 -14.20 -10.49 -0.06
CA THR A 144 -14.31 -9.69 -1.29
C THR A 144 -13.22 -8.62 -1.35
N VAL A 145 -12.98 -7.89 -0.26
CA VAL A 145 -11.92 -6.87 -0.23
C VAL A 145 -10.55 -7.54 -0.27
N ALA A 146 -10.34 -8.67 0.43
CA ALA A 146 -9.12 -9.47 0.30
C ALA A 146 -8.81 -9.86 -1.15
N PHE A 147 -9.79 -10.34 -1.92
CA PHE A 147 -9.59 -10.67 -3.33
C PHE A 147 -9.22 -9.44 -4.18
N ASN A 148 -9.91 -8.31 -3.96
CA ASN A 148 -9.67 -7.07 -4.71
C ASN A 148 -8.26 -6.47 -4.50
N ILE A 149 -7.63 -6.74 -3.37
CA ILE A 149 -6.23 -6.36 -3.09
C ILE A 149 -5.23 -7.49 -3.39
N SER A 150 -5.67 -8.61 -3.97
CA SER A 150 -4.86 -9.82 -4.16
C SER A 150 -4.25 -10.38 -2.87
N GLY A 151 -4.96 -10.18 -1.75
CA GLY A 151 -4.64 -10.70 -0.42
C GLY A 151 -5.46 -11.94 -0.05
N LYS A 152 -5.37 -12.34 1.22
CA LYS A 152 -6.12 -13.47 1.80
C LYS A 152 -6.79 -13.06 3.10
N THR A 153 -7.88 -13.70 3.50
CA THR A 153 -8.50 -13.37 4.80
C THR A 153 -7.63 -13.81 5.97
N LEU A 154 -7.60 -13.02 7.05
CA LEU A 154 -6.89 -13.36 8.30
C LEU A 154 -7.24 -14.76 8.81
N HIS A 155 -8.52 -15.11 8.77
CA HIS A 155 -9.02 -16.42 9.20
C HIS A 155 -8.44 -17.57 8.36
N SER A 156 -8.34 -17.38 7.04
CA SER A 156 -7.81 -18.38 6.12
C SER A 156 -6.30 -18.56 6.28
N VAL A 157 -5.55 -17.46 6.36
CA VAL A 157 -4.07 -17.50 6.44
C VAL A 157 -3.61 -18.14 7.74
N LEU A 158 -4.27 -17.81 8.85
CA LEU A 158 -3.86 -18.21 10.20
C LEU A 158 -4.64 -19.42 10.74
N LYS A 159 -5.50 -20.02 9.90
CA LYS A 159 -6.40 -21.13 10.25
C LYS A 159 -7.12 -20.88 11.59
N LEU A 160 -7.67 -19.68 11.75
CA LEU A 160 -8.30 -19.26 13.01
C LEU A 160 -9.67 -19.93 13.20
N PRO A 161 -10.01 -20.36 14.42
CA PRO A 161 -11.33 -20.91 14.69
C PRO A 161 -12.40 -19.83 14.54
N ARG A 162 -13.58 -20.21 14.03
CA ARG A 162 -14.73 -19.29 13.90
C ARG A 162 -15.18 -18.72 15.26
N ASN A 163 -14.98 -19.48 16.34
CA ASN A 163 -15.28 -19.06 17.70
C ASN A 163 -13.97 -18.89 18.47
N LEU A 164 -13.60 -17.65 18.74
CA LEU A 164 -12.40 -17.28 19.49
C LEU A 164 -12.66 -17.41 21.00
N ARG A 165 -12.85 -18.64 21.48
CA ARG A 165 -13.01 -18.90 22.92
C ARG A 165 -11.67 -18.77 23.63
N LEU A 166 -11.70 -18.30 24.87
CA LEU A 166 -10.57 -18.39 25.79
C LEU A 166 -10.70 -19.70 26.59
N PRO A 167 -9.58 -20.36 26.96
CA PRO A 167 -8.18 -20.01 26.66
C PRO A 167 -7.79 -20.21 25.18
N TYR A 168 -6.65 -19.65 24.77
CA TYR A 168 -6.16 -19.69 23.38
C TYR A 168 -6.10 -21.12 22.81
N GLN A 169 -6.64 -21.29 21.60
CA GLN A 169 -6.68 -22.57 20.88
C GLN A 169 -5.52 -22.69 19.87
N GLY A 170 -4.58 -23.57 20.18
CA GLY A 170 -3.45 -23.90 19.31
C GLY A 170 -3.85 -24.64 18.02
N LEU A 171 -2.94 -24.69 17.05
CA LEU A 171 -3.16 -25.33 15.74
C LEU A 171 -3.10 -26.87 15.74
N GLY A 172 -2.63 -27.48 16.82
CA GLY A 172 -2.37 -28.93 16.86
C GLY A 172 -1.50 -29.37 15.68
N ASN A 173 -1.93 -30.41 14.96
CA ASN A 173 -1.19 -31.00 13.83
C ASN A 173 -1.06 -30.07 12.62
N ALA A 174 -1.94 -29.06 12.47
CA ALA A 174 -1.86 -28.11 11.36
C ALA A 174 -0.74 -27.06 11.56
N LEU A 175 -0.07 -27.06 12.72
CA LEU A 175 0.95 -26.06 13.04
C LEU A 175 2.16 -26.17 12.12
N ASP A 176 2.62 -27.39 11.82
CA ASP A 176 3.82 -27.59 11.01
C ASP A 176 3.60 -27.18 9.55
N GLU A 177 2.40 -27.44 9.02
CA GLU A 177 1.98 -26.96 7.70
C GLU A 177 1.97 -25.43 7.63
N VAL A 178 1.39 -24.76 8.64
CA VAL A 178 1.33 -23.30 8.68
C VAL A 178 2.73 -22.70 8.91
N ARG A 179 3.59 -23.36 9.70
CA ARG A 179 4.98 -22.96 9.88
C ARG A 179 5.79 -23.06 8.60
N ALA A 180 5.62 -24.14 7.83
CA ALA A 180 6.25 -24.28 6.53
C ALA A 180 5.77 -23.19 5.57
N ALA A 181 4.45 -22.93 5.53
CA ALA A 181 3.87 -21.92 4.65
C ALA A 181 4.26 -20.47 5.00
N LEU A 182 4.50 -20.16 6.28
CA LEU A 182 4.74 -18.80 6.79
C LEU A 182 6.15 -18.60 7.39
N SER A 183 7.07 -19.52 7.11
CA SER A 183 8.45 -19.51 7.62
C SER A 183 9.16 -18.20 7.28
N ASN A 184 9.03 -17.78 6.02
CA ASN A 184 9.72 -16.64 5.43
C ASN A 184 8.96 -15.31 5.53
N ALA A 185 7.77 -15.30 6.13
CA ALA A 185 7.01 -14.07 6.33
C ALA A 185 7.68 -13.14 7.36
N GLU A 186 8.00 -11.91 6.96
CA GLU A 186 8.64 -10.88 7.81
C GLU A 186 7.66 -9.74 8.15
N ILE A 187 6.68 -9.47 7.27
CA ILE A 187 5.73 -8.34 7.42
C ILE A 187 4.28 -8.82 7.28
N LEU A 188 3.42 -8.37 8.18
CA LEU A 188 1.98 -8.55 8.15
C LEU A 188 1.30 -7.22 7.84
N ILE A 189 0.52 -7.15 6.76
CA ILE A 189 -0.34 -6.03 6.42
C ILE A 189 -1.79 -6.45 6.72
N ILE A 190 -2.50 -5.65 7.52
CA ILE A 190 -3.91 -5.85 7.83
C ILE A 190 -4.68 -4.62 7.35
N ASP A 191 -5.42 -4.78 6.25
CA ASP A 191 -6.43 -3.80 5.80
C ASP A 191 -7.73 -4.00 6.59
N GLU A 192 -8.57 -2.96 6.68
CA GLU A 192 -9.85 -2.99 7.41
C GLU A 192 -9.72 -3.45 8.88
N ILE A 193 -8.66 -3.01 9.57
CA ILE A 193 -8.41 -3.36 10.99
C ILE A 193 -9.58 -2.96 11.91
N SER A 194 -10.44 -2.01 11.51
CA SER A 194 -11.64 -1.65 12.28
C SER A 194 -12.64 -2.80 12.41
N MET A 195 -12.67 -3.73 11.45
CA MET A 195 -13.51 -4.93 11.47
C MET A 195 -12.91 -6.11 12.24
N VAL A 196 -11.68 -5.98 12.74
CA VAL A 196 -11.04 -7.00 13.58
C VAL A 196 -11.40 -6.70 15.04
N SER A 197 -11.87 -7.67 15.82
CA SER A 197 -12.15 -7.43 17.25
C SER A 197 -10.89 -7.46 18.11
N LYS A 198 -10.91 -6.90 19.32
CA LYS A 198 -9.76 -6.94 20.25
C LYS A 198 -9.33 -8.39 20.54
N GLU A 199 -10.29 -9.30 20.69
CA GLU A 199 -10.01 -10.71 20.92
C GLU A 199 -9.39 -11.40 19.70
N LEU A 200 -9.85 -11.06 18.48
CA LEU A 200 -9.27 -11.57 17.24
C LEU A 200 -7.83 -11.08 17.08
N PHE A 201 -7.57 -9.80 17.36
CA PHE A 201 -6.24 -9.23 17.26
C PHE A 201 -5.24 -9.86 18.26
N ALA A 202 -5.68 -10.10 19.51
CA ALA A 202 -4.90 -10.87 20.48
C ALA A 202 -4.64 -12.32 20.00
N TYR A 203 -5.64 -12.97 19.41
CA TYR A 203 -5.47 -14.30 18.80
C TYR A 203 -4.45 -14.30 17.67
N VAL A 204 -4.45 -13.28 16.81
CA VAL A 204 -3.45 -13.10 15.74
C VAL A 204 -2.05 -12.98 16.34
N HIS A 205 -1.87 -12.14 17.37
CA HIS A 205 -0.61 -12.00 18.08
C HIS A 205 -0.10 -13.32 18.65
N TRP A 206 -0.91 -14.06 19.42
CA TRP A 206 -0.54 -15.35 19.99
C TRP A 206 -0.28 -16.41 18.91
N ARG A 207 -1.02 -16.37 17.81
CA ARG A 207 -0.82 -17.27 16.67
C ARG A 207 0.55 -17.08 16.04
N PHE A 208 0.98 -15.84 15.82
CA PHE A 208 2.32 -15.60 15.29
C PHE A 208 3.43 -15.97 16.28
N GLN A 209 3.23 -15.76 17.58
CA GLN A 209 4.15 -16.28 18.61
C GLN A 209 4.29 -17.80 18.54
N GLN A 210 3.17 -18.52 18.37
CA GLN A 210 3.16 -19.97 18.22
C GLN A 210 3.88 -20.42 16.93
N ILE A 211 3.60 -19.76 15.80
CA ILE A 211 4.19 -20.08 14.50
C ILE A 211 5.70 -19.84 14.53
N LYS A 212 6.14 -18.63 14.95
CA LYS A 212 7.56 -18.24 14.97
C LYS A 212 8.34 -18.79 16.17
N GLY A 213 7.66 -19.43 17.12
CA GLY A 213 8.29 -20.09 18.27
C GLY A 213 8.96 -19.14 19.27
N ASN A 214 8.49 -17.90 19.38
CA ASN A 214 9.03 -16.91 20.30
C ASN A 214 7.93 -16.02 20.92
N ARG A 215 8.26 -15.33 22.02
CA ARG A 215 7.32 -14.44 22.74
C ARG A 215 7.42 -12.97 22.34
N LYS A 216 8.15 -12.63 21.28
CA LYS A 216 8.18 -11.24 20.79
C LYS A 216 6.78 -10.84 20.29
N PRO A 217 6.43 -9.55 20.26
CA PRO A 217 5.18 -9.11 19.66
C PRO A 217 5.04 -9.65 18.24
N PHE A 218 3.90 -10.29 17.95
CA PHE A 218 3.61 -10.95 16.67
C PHE A 218 4.72 -11.92 16.21
N GLY A 219 5.39 -12.60 17.14
CA GLY A 219 6.48 -13.53 16.79
C GLY A 219 7.72 -12.86 16.19
N GLY A 220 7.87 -11.53 16.35
CA GLY A 220 8.96 -10.74 15.79
C GLY A 220 8.69 -10.20 14.39
N MET A 221 7.45 -10.29 13.90
CA MET A 221 7.06 -9.69 12.62
C MET A 221 6.77 -8.20 12.76
N SER A 222 7.04 -7.45 11.69
CA SER A 222 6.54 -6.08 11.56
C SER A 222 5.07 -6.09 11.15
N VAL A 223 4.27 -5.17 11.69
CA VAL A 223 2.84 -5.07 11.40
C VAL A 223 2.50 -3.69 10.86
N LEU A 224 1.79 -3.68 9.73
CA LEU A 224 1.17 -2.50 9.14
C LEU A 224 -0.34 -2.67 9.20
N ALA A 225 -0.98 -2.04 10.20
CA ALA A 225 -2.43 -2.00 10.33
C ALA A 225 -2.96 -0.75 9.62
N VAL A 226 -4.02 -0.91 8.83
CA VAL A 226 -4.59 0.18 8.03
C VAL A 226 -6.10 0.13 8.18
N GLU A 227 -6.71 1.24 8.61
CA GLU A 227 -8.14 1.58 8.40
C GLU A 227 -8.45 2.94 9.04
N ASP A 228 -9.73 3.33 9.03
CA ASP A 228 -10.27 4.42 9.82
C ASP A 228 -11.15 3.90 10.98
N PHE A 229 -10.75 4.07 12.25
CA PHE A 229 -11.56 3.65 13.41
C PHE A 229 -12.87 4.43 13.58
N TYR A 230 -13.05 5.54 12.86
CA TYR A 230 -14.32 6.26 12.78
C TYR A 230 -15.37 5.51 11.93
N GLN A 231 -14.97 4.50 11.15
CA GLN A 231 -15.88 3.58 10.46
C GLN A 231 -16.50 2.56 11.44
N LEU A 232 -17.10 1.50 10.89
CA LEU A 232 -17.82 0.50 11.67
C LEU A 232 -16.86 -0.45 12.44
N PRO A 233 -17.24 -0.86 13.66
CA PRO A 233 -16.64 -1.99 14.36
C PRO A 233 -17.01 -3.34 13.73
N PRO A 234 -16.42 -4.45 14.20
CA PRO A 234 -16.96 -5.77 13.90
C PRO A 234 -18.39 -5.89 14.46
N VAL A 235 -19.28 -6.56 13.72
CA VAL A 235 -20.71 -6.68 14.07
C VAL A 235 -20.91 -7.24 15.49
N GLY A 236 -21.57 -6.47 16.35
CA GLY A 236 -21.90 -6.87 17.72
C GLY A 236 -20.69 -6.95 18.65
N LYS A 237 -19.57 -6.32 18.29
CA LYS A 237 -18.35 -6.25 19.10
C LYS A 237 -17.96 -4.79 19.36
N VAL A 238 -17.25 -4.58 20.47
CA VAL A 238 -16.71 -3.27 20.83
C VAL A 238 -15.54 -2.93 19.89
N LYS A 239 -15.39 -1.65 19.54
CA LYS A 239 -14.23 -1.13 18.78
C LYS A 239 -12.91 -1.50 19.47
N GLN A 240 -11.87 -1.76 18.68
CA GLN A 240 -10.56 -2.13 19.22
C GLN A 240 -9.94 -1.06 20.12
N VAL A 241 -10.22 0.22 19.84
CA VAL A 241 -9.62 1.37 20.51
C VAL A 241 -10.22 1.67 21.89
N CYS A 242 -11.17 0.85 22.36
CA CYS A 242 -11.69 0.98 23.72
C CYS A 242 -10.63 0.53 24.74
N ALA A 243 -9.96 1.52 25.34
CA ALA A 243 -8.82 1.37 26.25
C ALA A 243 -9.12 0.57 27.53
N CYS A 244 -10.39 0.33 27.88
CA CYS A 244 -10.75 -0.30 29.15
C CYS A 244 -11.91 -1.28 28.97
N VAL A 245 -11.59 -2.52 28.57
CA VAL A 245 -12.49 -3.66 28.78
C VAL A 245 -11.64 -4.83 29.33
N GLY A 246 -11.48 -4.86 30.65
CA GLY A 246 -10.90 -5.98 31.42
C GLY A 246 -9.41 -6.29 31.22
N ASP A 247 -8.99 -7.47 31.70
CA ASP A 247 -7.63 -8.06 31.65
C ASP A 247 -7.10 -8.38 30.22
N VAL A 248 -7.68 -7.77 29.18
CA VAL A 248 -7.33 -8.09 27.79
C VAL A 248 -6.12 -7.24 27.35
N LEU A 249 -5.06 -7.94 26.93
CA LEU A 249 -3.81 -7.39 26.37
C LEU A 249 -4.07 -6.22 25.41
N ASP A 250 -3.46 -5.06 25.73
CA ASP A 250 -3.53 -3.87 24.88
C ASP A 250 -2.29 -3.76 24.01
N LEU A 251 -2.42 -4.25 22.76
CA LEU A 251 -1.34 -4.26 21.77
C LEU A 251 -1.10 -2.88 21.13
N TRP A 252 -2.05 -1.94 21.26
CA TRP A 252 -1.99 -0.65 20.57
C TRP A 252 -0.98 0.31 21.18
N LYS A 253 -0.51 0.06 22.40
CA LYS A 253 0.57 0.83 23.06
C LYS A 253 1.89 0.79 22.30
N ASP A 254 2.15 -0.31 21.58
CA ASP A 254 3.38 -0.49 20.81
C ASP A 254 3.26 0.10 19.39
N PHE A 255 2.06 0.51 18.96
CA PHE A 255 1.82 1.03 17.61
C PHE A 255 2.07 2.54 17.52
N GLN A 256 2.62 2.93 16.38
CA GLN A 256 2.81 4.33 15.98
C GLN A 256 1.82 4.70 14.88
N MET A 257 1.02 5.75 15.13
CA MET A 257 -0.01 6.23 14.23
C MET A 257 0.53 7.16 13.15
N VAL A 258 0.04 6.97 11.92
CA VAL A 258 0.26 7.84 10.77
C VAL A 258 -1.11 8.28 10.24
N THR A 259 -1.35 9.59 10.16
CA THR A 259 -2.63 10.12 9.68
C THR A 259 -2.50 10.64 8.25
N LEU A 260 -3.20 10.00 7.31
CA LEU A 260 -3.34 10.48 5.93
C LEU A 260 -4.45 11.54 5.85
N THR A 261 -4.06 12.76 5.52
CA THR A 261 -4.97 13.92 5.43
C THR A 261 -5.37 14.28 3.99
N GLY A 262 -4.53 13.92 3.01
CA GLY A 262 -4.78 14.24 1.60
C GLY A 262 -5.95 13.44 1.00
N ILE A 263 -6.99 14.15 0.55
CA ILE A 263 -8.18 13.58 -0.07
C ILE A 263 -7.84 13.14 -1.50
N MET A 264 -8.08 11.87 -1.83
CA MET A 264 -7.72 11.25 -3.11
C MET A 264 -8.90 10.75 -3.94
N ARG A 265 -10.02 10.37 -3.31
CA ARG A 265 -11.18 9.77 -4.01
C ARG A 265 -12.13 10.83 -4.58
N GLN A 266 -12.48 11.84 -3.81
CA GLN A 266 -13.36 12.95 -4.21
C GLN A 266 -12.56 14.19 -4.63
N LYS A 267 -11.50 14.03 -5.42
CA LYS A 267 -10.62 15.16 -5.81
C LYS A 267 -11.38 16.25 -6.58
N ASP A 268 -12.37 15.84 -7.37
CA ASP A 268 -13.16 16.73 -8.21
C ASP A 268 -14.29 17.44 -7.45
N ASP A 269 -14.63 16.96 -6.23
CA ASP A 269 -15.68 17.52 -5.37
C ASP A 269 -15.15 17.74 -3.95
N ARG A 270 -14.31 18.77 -3.81
CA ARG A 270 -13.67 19.14 -2.54
C ARG A 270 -14.69 19.50 -1.46
N ALA A 271 -15.80 20.14 -1.82
CA ALA A 271 -16.84 20.52 -0.87
C ALA A 271 -17.50 19.29 -0.23
N PHE A 272 -17.79 18.27 -1.04
CA PHE A 272 -18.31 17.00 -0.54
C PHE A 272 -17.29 16.26 0.33
N ALA A 273 -16.01 16.28 -0.04
CA ALA A 273 -14.97 15.63 0.73
C ALA A 273 -14.73 16.29 2.10
N GLU A 274 -14.77 17.62 2.17
CA GLU A 274 -14.71 18.37 3.42
C GLU A 274 -15.92 18.09 4.32
N LEU A 275 -17.11 17.98 3.72
CA LEU A 275 -18.33 17.56 4.42
C LEU A 275 -18.18 16.15 5.03
N LEU A 276 -17.70 15.17 4.26
CA LEU A 276 -17.49 13.80 4.76
C LEU A 276 -16.49 13.77 5.93
N ASN A 277 -15.43 14.58 5.88
CA ASN A 277 -14.47 14.70 6.98
C ASN A 277 -15.06 15.34 8.24
N ARG A 278 -16.03 16.27 8.10
CA ARG A 278 -16.78 16.79 9.25
C ARG A 278 -17.73 15.74 9.83
N ILE A 279 -18.42 14.98 8.98
CA ILE A 279 -19.30 13.88 9.38
C ILE A 279 -18.52 12.80 10.14
N ARG A 280 -17.29 12.49 9.69
CA ARG A 280 -16.39 11.50 10.28
C ARG A 280 -16.17 11.71 11.78
N THR A 281 -16.03 12.96 12.24
CA THR A 281 -15.71 13.30 13.64
C THR A 281 -16.85 14.01 14.38
N LYS A 282 -18.03 14.17 13.76
CA LYS A 282 -19.17 14.88 14.32
C LYS A 282 -19.59 14.30 15.68
N LYS A 283 -19.65 15.14 16.72
CA LYS A 283 -20.26 14.78 18.00
C LYS A 283 -21.77 15.00 17.92
N LYS A 284 -22.53 14.27 18.74
CA LYS A 284 -24.00 14.43 18.82
C LYS A 284 -24.43 15.85 19.22
N THR A 285 -23.57 16.58 19.91
CA THR A 285 -23.80 17.94 20.41
C THR A 285 -23.48 19.03 19.40
N ASP A 286 -22.79 18.71 18.31
CA ASP A 286 -22.29 19.73 17.40
C ASP A 286 -23.41 20.22 16.47
N PRO A 287 -23.64 21.54 16.34
CA PRO A 287 -24.65 22.08 15.45
C PRO A 287 -24.31 21.72 14.00
N PHE A 288 -25.29 21.19 13.27
CA PHE A 288 -25.06 20.67 11.93
C PHE A 288 -25.26 21.76 10.88
N ILE A 289 -24.28 21.92 9.99
CA ILE A 289 -24.37 22.84 8.86
C ILE A 289 -24.69 22.00 7.62
N VAL A 290 -25.98 21.98 7.24
CA VAL A 290 -26.62 20.95 6.38
C VAL A 290 -26.96 21.42 4.97
N SER A 291 -26.47 22.57 4.53
CA SER A 291 -26.91 23.11 3.23
C SER A 291 -26.60 22.15 2.06
N LEU A 292 -25.53 21.36 2.16
CA LEU A 292 -25.08 20.47 1.09
C LEU A 292 -25.76 19.08 1.12
N LEU A 293 -25.95 18.45 2.29
CA LEU A 293 -26.63 17.15 2.35
C LEU A 293 -28.12 17.25 2.05
N THR A 294 -28.75 18.39 2.36
CA THR A 294 -30.17 18.61 2.05
C THR A 294 -30.41 18.56 0.54
N GLN A 295 -29.41 18.91 -0.29
CA GLN A 295 -29.50 18.81 -1.75
C GLN A 295 -29.54 17.35 -2.24
N ALA A 296 -28.96 16.42 -1.47
CA ALA A 296 -28.98 14.99 -1.77
C ALA A 296 -30.25 14.29 -1.26
N VAL A 297 -31.10 14.98 -0.50
CA VAL A 297 -32.41 14.47 -0.08
C VAL A 297 -33.36 14.63 -1.25
N ALA A 298 -33.75 13.51 -1.86
CA ALA A 298 -34.61 13.50 -3.04
C ALA A 298 -35.71 12.44 -2.91
N GLU A 299 -36.87 12.70 -3.52
CA GLU A 299 -37.87 11.65 -3.76
C GLU A 299 -37.31 10.66 -4.79
N ILE A 300 -37.30 9.37 -4.45
CA ILE A 300 -36.80 8.33 -5.37
C ILE A 300 -37.79 8.19 -6.53
N LYS A 301 -37.37 8.59 -7.73
CA LYS A 301 -37.95 8.10 -8.98
C LYS A 301 -36.93 7.18 -9.66
N ASP A 302 -37.37 5.97 -10.00
CA ASP A 302 -36.66 4.90 -10.74
C ASP A 302 -35.13 5.00 -10.73
N CYS A 303 -34.55 4.39 -9.70
CA CYS A 303 -33.12 4.41 -9.45
C CYS A 303 -32.55 2.98 -9.43
N ASP A 304 -31.70 2.66 -10.40
CA ASP A 304 -30.98 1.37 -10.47
C ASP A 304 -29.73 1.32 -9.54
N ALA A 305 -29.51 2.36 -8.73
CA ALA A 305 -28.40 2.38 -7.79
C ALA A 305 -28.65 1.45 -6.58
N LEU A 306 -27.57 0.91 -6.02
CA LEU A 306 -27.61 0.08 -4.82
C LEU A 306 -28.17 0.87 -3.64
N HIS A 307 -29.15 0.27 -2.93
CA HIS A 307 -29.70 0.85 -1.72
C HIS A 307 -28.95 0.37 -0.47
N ILE A 308 -28.49 1.31 0.36
CA ILE A 308 -27.73 1.03 1.57
C ILE A 308 -28.62 1.26 2.79
N PHE A 309 -28.79 0.21 3.60
CA PHE A 309 -29.61 0.22 4.81
C PHE A 309 -28.82 -0.11 6.07
N ALA A 310 -29.39 0.18 7.23
CA ALA A 310 -28.77 -0.14 8.52
C ALA A 310 -28.95 -1.61 8.91
N THR A 311 -30.13 -2.20 8.65
CA THR A 311 -30.50 -3.53 9.15
C THR A 311 -30.79 -4.53 8.03
N ASN A 312 -30.51 -5.83 8.27
CA ASN A 312 -30.88 -6.89 7.32
C ASN A 312 -32.39 -6.95 7.08
N LYS A 313 -33.22 -6.60 8.06
CA LYS A 313 -34.69 -6.58 7.92
C LYS A 313 -35.15 -5.56 6.86
N GLU A 314 -34.52 -4.39 6.81
CA GLU A 314 -34.80 -3.39 5.77
C GLU A 314 -34.33 -3.85 4.40
N VAL A 315 -33.13 -4.44 4.35
CA VAL A 315 -32.57 -5.02 3.11
C VAL A 315 -33.48 -6.10 2.56
N ASP A 316 -33.89 -7.07 3.38
CA ASP A 316 -34.72 -8.20 2.95
C ASP A 316 -36.10 -7.71 2.47
N ALA A 317 -36.71 -6.73 3.16
CA ALA A 317 -37.98 -6.14 2.76
C ALA A 317 -37.89 -5.37 1.43
N HIS A 318 -36.85 -4.53 1.28
CA HIS A 318 -36.62 -3.78 0.04
C HIS A 318 -36.32 -4.72 -1.13
N ASN A 319 -35.46 -5.72 -0.94
CA ASN A 319 -35.12 -6.69 -1.98
C ASN A 319 -36.33 -7.49 -2.45
N ALA A 320 -37.17 -7.96 -1.51
CA ALA A 320 -38.38 -8.70 -1.84
C ALA A 320 -39.42 -7.85 -2.60
N ALA A 321 -39.56 -6.57 -2.23
CA ALA A 321 -40.42 -5.63 -2.95
C ALA A 321 -39.87 -5.34 -4.36
N THR A 322 -38.56 -5.09 -4.47
CA THR A 322 -37.89 -4.69 -5.72
C THR A 322 -37.89 -5.82 -6.75
N VAL A 323 -37.58 -7.06 -6.34
CA VAL A 323 -37.60 -8.21 -7.28
C VAL A 323 -39.00 -8.44 -7.85
N THR A 324 -40.04 -8.25 -7.03
CA THR A 324 -41.44 -8.43 -7.43
C THR A 324 -41.92 -7.29 -8.34
N ALA A 325 -41.39 -6.09 -8.14
CA ALA A 325 -41.70 -4.93 -8.97
C ALA A 325 -40.99 -4.96 -10.34
N LEU A 326 -39.73 -5.41 -10.40
CA LEU A 326 -38.91 -5.38 -11.61
C LEU A 326 -39.08 -6.62 -12.50
N HIS A 327 -39.46 -7.77 -11.93
CA HIS A 327 -39.49 -9.04 -12.66
C HIS A 327 -40.85 -9.71 -12.60
N LEU A 328 -41.39 -10.07 -13.78
CA LEU A 328 -42.68 -10.74 -13.91
C LEU A 328 -42.64 -12.23 -13.53
N GLN A 329 -41.49 -12.89 -13.69
CA GLN A 329 -41.32 -14.33 -13.43
C GLN A 329 -40.33 -14.57 -12.28
N VAL A 330 -40.83 -14.49 -11.05
CA VAL A 330 -40.03 -14.79 -9.84
C VAL A 330 -40.26 -16.23 -9.41
N ILE A 331 -39.18 -17.00 -9.29
CA ILE A 331 -39.17 -18.37 -8.81
C ILE A 331 -38.77 -18.36 -7.33
N ASN A 332 -39.59 -18.99 -6.47
CA ASN A 332 -39.24 -19.24 -5.08
C ASN A 332 -38.53 -20.58 -4.95
N ILE A 333 -37.31 -20.55 -4.41
CA ILE A 333 -36.47 -21.73 -4.20
C ILE A 333 -36.37 -22.00 -2.69
N PRO A 334 -37.21 -22.89 -2.13
CA PRO A 334 -37.17 -23.23 -0.71
C PRO A 334 -35.91 -24.05 -0.38
N ALA A 335 -35.43 -23.90 0.85
CA ALA A 335 -34.35 -24.71 1.39
C ALA A 335 -34.81 -26.14 1.67
N GLU A 336 -33.93 -27.11 1.49
CA GLU A 336 -34.14 -28.50 1.88
C GLU A 336 -33.46 -28.73 3.24
N ASP A 337 -34.25 -29.00 4.29
CA ASP A 337 -33.73 -29.24 5.63
C ASP A 337 -33.81 -30.74 5.99
N TYR A 338 -32.73 -31.27 6.53
CA TYR A 338 -32.58 -32.68 6.88
C TYR A 338 -32.15 -32.84 8.33
N ARG A 339 -32.66 -33.89 8.99
CA ARG A 339 -32.14 -34.36 10.27
C ARG A 339 -31.87 -35.85 10.19
N LYS A 340 -30.72 -36.26 10.74
CA LYS A 340 -30.40 -37.67 10.89
C LYS A 340 -31.26 -38.26 12.00
N ASP A 341 -32.04 -39.29 11.66
CA ASP A 341 -32.79 -40.08 12.63
C ASP A 341 -31.81 -40.85 13.53
N PRO A 342 -31.84 -40.67 14.86
CA PRO A 342 -30.98 -41.39 15.79
C PRO A 342 -31.18 -42.91 15.78
N GLN A 343 -32.38 -43.39 15.42
CA GLN A 343 -32.74 -44.82 15.49
C GLN A 343 -32.49 -45.56 14.18
N THR A 344 -32.89 -44.97 13.05
CA THR A 344 -32.77 -45.61 11.73
C THR A 344 -31.51 -45.21 10.97
N GLY A 345 -30.83 -44.14 11.40
CA GLY A 345 -29.71 -43.53 10.67
C GLY A 345 -30.11 -42.83 9.36
N GLY A 346 -31.39 -42.90 8.97
CA GLY A 346 -31.95 -42.28 7.77
C GLY A 346 -32.07 -40.76 7.88
N MET A 347 -32.12 -40.07 6.75
CA MET A 347 -32.33 -38.62 6.69
C MET A 347 -33.82 -38.31 6.62
N VAL A 348 -34.36 -37.64 7.63
CA VAL A 348 -35.74 -37.15 7.64
C VAL A 348 -35.76 -35.72 7.14
N ILE A 349 -36.55 -35.46 6.10
CA ILE A 349 -36.81 -34.10 5.59
C ILE A 349 -37.68 -33.37 6.60
N LEU A 350 -37.28 -32.17 6.97
CA LEU A 350 -38.02 -31.27 7.84
C LEU A 350 -38.61 -30.14 7.01
N THR A 351 -39.86 -29.77 7.29
CA THR A 351 -40.57 -28.68 6.63
C THR A 351 -40.61 -27.43 7.53
N ASP A 352 -40.69 -26.26 6.91
CA ASP A 352 -40.94 -24.95 7.55
C ASP A 352 -39.99 -24.55 8.69
N LEU A 353 -38.73 -25.00 8.60
CA LEU A 353 -37.70 -24.61 9.54
C LEU A 353 -37.15 -23.21 9.22
N LYS A 354 -37.27 -22.30 10.18
CA LYS A 354 -36.57 -21.01 10.12
C LYS A 354 -35.15 -21.11 10.65
N GLY A 355 -34.20 -20.69 9.83
CA GLY A 355 -32.80 -20.48 10.21
C GLY A 355 -32.60 -19.13 10.87
N ASN A 356 -31.41 -18.93 11.43
CA ASN A 356 -30.97 -17.60 11.85
C ASN A 356 -30.23 -16.89 10.70
N SER A 357 -29.80 -15.65 10.93
CA SER A 357 -29.09 -14.85 9.92
C SER A 357 -27.74 -15.43 9.48
N ARG A 358 -27.18 -16.40 10.21
CA ARG A 358 -25.91 -17.05 9.90
C ARG A 358 -26.10 -18.31 9.06
N ASP A 359 -27.26 -18.93 9.12
CA ASP A 359 -27.59 -20.12 8.35
C ASP A 359 -27.78 -19.75 6.85
N LEU A 360 -27.84 -20.75 5.96
CA LEU A 360 -28.22 -20.52 4.57
C LEU A 360 -29.68 -20.03 4.49
N PRO A 361 -30.06 -19.24 3.46
CA PRO A 361 -31.39 -18.64 3.36
C PRO A 361 -32.53 -19.68 3.45
N ASP A 362 -33.64 -19.32 4.09
CA ASP A 362 -34.83 -20.19 4.14
C ASP A 362 -35.47 -20.35 2.75
N ASN A 363 -35.52 -19.25 1.99
CA ASN A 363 -36.05 -19.19 0.62
C ASN A 363 -35.23 -18.19 -0.19
N ILE A 364 -35.08 -18.44 -1.49
CA ILE A 364 -34.45 -17.53 -2.44
C ILE A 364 -35.46 -17.18 -3.52
N GLN A 365 -35.76 -15.89 -3.66
CA GLN A 365 -36.46 -15.35 -4.81
C GLN A 365 -35.45 -15.16 -5.94
N ALA A 366 -35.58 -15.95 -7.00
CA ALA A 366 -34.71 -15.93 -8.17
C ALA A 366 -35.50 -15.53 -9.41
N ALA A 367 -34.98 -14.58 -10.18
CA ALA A 367 -35.51 -14.20 -11.48
C ALA A 367 -34.33 -13.90 -12.41
N GLN A 368 -34.49 -14.16 -13.72
CA GLN A 368 -33.48 -13.77 -14.70
C GLN A 368 -33.37 -12.24 -14.73
N GLY A 369 -32.14 -11.72 -14.66
CA GLY A 369 -31.83 -10.31 -14.49
C GLY A 369 -31.78 -9.82 -13.04
N ALA A 370 -32.14 -10.66 -12.06
CA ALA A 370 -32.12 -10.23 -10.66
C ALA A 370 -30.69 -10.11 -10.11
N ARG A 371 -30.45 -9.04 -9.35
CA ARG A 371 -29.18 -8.79 -8.66
C ARG A 371 -29.05 -9.68 -7.43
N VAL A 372 -27.91 -10.37 -7.31
CA VAL A 372 -27.60 -11.26 -6.20
C VAL A 372 -26.20 -11.05 -5.65
N MET A 373 -26.00 -11.50 -4.41
CA MET A 373 -24.72 -11.52 -3.73
C MET A 373 -24.46 -12.92 -3.17
N VAL A 374 -23.26 -13.43 -3.39
CA VAL A 374 -22.76 -14.67 -2.79
C VAL A 374 -22.49 -14.45 -1.29
N THR A 375 -22.94 -15.36 -0.44
CA THR A 375 -22.89 -15.25 1.04
C THR A 375 -21.90 -16.21 1.70
N ARG A 376 -21.23 -17.07 0.92
CA ARG A 376 -20.21 -18.02 1.37
C ARG A 376 -18.97 -17.96 0.50
N ASN A 377 -17.84 -18.36 1.06
CA ASN A 377 -16.62 -18.52 0.29
C ASN A 377 -16.69 -19.88 -0.44
N LEU A 378 -16.86 -19.84 -1.76
CA LEU A 378 -16.89 -21.03 -2.60
C LEU A 378 -15.50 -21.34 -3.15
N ASP A 379 -14.82 -20.31 -3.64
CA ASP A 379 -13.43 -20.38 -4.06
C ASP A 379 -12.75 -19.04 -3.77
N THR A 380 -11.91 -19.01 -2.73
CA THR A 380 -11.19 -17.80 -2.32
C THR A 380 -10.08 -17.43 -3.28
N GLU A 381 -9.50 -18.39 -4.00
CA GLU A 381 -8.41 -18.12 -4.94
C GLU A 381 -8.94 -17.58 -6.27
N ASP A 382 -10.12 -18.04 -6.67
CA ASP A 382 -10.80 -17.63 -7.91
C ASP A 382 -11.79 -16.47 -7.69
N GLY A 383 -11.82 -15.89 -6.49
CA GLY A 383 -12.58 -14.67 -6.19
C GLY A 383 -14.08 -14.86 -5.98
N ILE A 384 -14.57 -16.09 -5.83
CA ILE A 384 -15.97 -16.38 -5.50
C ILE A 384 -16.10 -16.47 -3.97
N VAL A 385 -16.24 -15.30 -3.36
CA VAL A 385 -16.18 -15.09 -1.92
C VAL A 385 -17.45 -14.43 -1.39
N ASN A 386 -17.66 -14.47 -0.09
CA ASN A 386 -18.77 -13.76 0.57
C ASN A 386 -18.69 -12.25 0.29
N GLY A 387 -19.72 -11.71 -0.36
CA GLY A 387 -19.82 -10.33 -0.84
C GLY A 387 -19.67 -10.18 -2.36
N THR A 388 -19.39 -11.25 -3.11
CA THR A 388 -19.30 -11.20 -4.57
C THR A 388 -20.68 -10.90 -5.17
N PHE A 389 -20.79 -9.81 -5.91
CA PHE A 389 -22.01 -9.43 -6.62
C PHE A 389 -22.07 -10.06 -8.02
N GLY A 390 -23.29 -10.33 -8.46
CA GLY A 390 -23.56 -10.73 -9.83
C GLY A 390 -25.05 -10.64 -10.16
N THR A 391 -25.37 -10.95 -11.41
CA THR A 391 -26.72 -10.94 -11.95
C THR A 391 -27.09 -12.35 -12.38
N ILE A 392 -28.30 -12.80 -12.05
CA ILE A 392 -28.78 -14.12 -12.50
C ILE A 392 -29.01 -14.07 -14.01
N ALA A 393 -28.17 -14.74 -14.78
CA ALA A 393 -28.30 -14.82 -16.23
C ALA A 393 -29.06 -16.09 -16.67
N ASN A 394 -28.98 -17.18 -15.89
CA ASN A 394 -29.60 -18.46 -16.24
C ASN A 394 -30.04 -19.23 -14.99
N ILE A 395 -31.18 -19.92 -15.06
CA ILE A 395 -31.70 -20.79 -14.00
C ILE A 395 -31.94 -22.17 -14.62
N VAL A 396 -31.20 -23.18 -14.16
CA VAL A 396 -31.25 -24.53 -14.71
C VAL A 396 -32.16 -25.41 -13.84
N PRO A 397 -33.35 -25.81 -14.32
CA PRO A 397 -34.23 -26.72 -13.60
C PRO A 397 -33.72 -28.17 -13.64
N THR A 398 -34.16 -28.97 -12.67
CA THR A 398 -33.95 -30.43 -12.69
C THR A 398 -34.99 -31.08 -13.60
N ALA A 399 -34.57 -31.83 -14.62
CA ALA A 399 -35.49 -32.58 -15.48
C ALA A 399 -36.10 -33.78 -14.73
N GLY A 400 -37.43 -33.92 -14.74
CA GLY A 400 -38.12 -35.17 -14.37
C GLY A 400 -38.87 -35.21 -13.02
N CYS A 401 -38.88 -34.15 -12.20
CA CYS A 401 -39.71 -34.08 -10.99
C CYS A 401 -40.49 -32.75 -10.95
N GLY A 402 -41.78 -32.79 -10.64
CA GLY A 402 -42.58 -31.56 -10.40
C GLY A 402 -42.12 -30.80 -9.13
N PRO A 403 -42.87 -29.78 -8.72
CA PRO A 403 -42.66 -28.39 -9.11
C PRO A 403 -41.20 -27.88 -8.92
N THR A 404 -40.64 -27.30 -9.98
CA THR A 404 -39.50 -26.34 -10.04
C THR A 404 -38.29 -26.55 -9.11
N MET A 405 -37.74 -27.76 -9.03
CA MET A 405 -36.48 -27.97 -8.30
C MET A 405 -35.28 -27.46 -9.12
N VAL A 406 -34.74 -26.30 -8.76
CA VAL A 406 -33.58 -25.69 -9.43
C VAL A 406 -32.28 -26.40 -9.06
N LYS A 407 -31.54 -26.86 -10.08
CA LYS A 407 -30.25 -27.56 -9.95
C LYS A 407 -29.09 -26.58 -9.88
N LEU A 408 -29.02 -25.64 -10.83
CA LEU A 408 -27.92 -24.68 -10.96
C LEU A 408 -28.47 -23.27 -11.19
N ILE A 409 -27.74 -22.27 -10.71
CA ILE A 409 -27.98 -20.85 -11.03
C ILE A 409 -26.71 -20.31 -11.69
N GLY A 410 -26.82 -19.87 -12.95
CA GLY A 410 -25.75 -19.24 -13.71
C GLY A 410 -25.71 -17.74 -13.43
N LEU A 411 -24.59 -17.26 -12.90
CA LEU A 411 -24.36 -15.86 -12.57
C LEU A 411 -23.38 -15.20 -13.54
N GLU A 412 -23.72 -14.00 -13.97
CA GLU A 412 -22.80 -13.04 -14.55
C GLU A 412 -22.21 -12.20 -13.41
N LEU A 413 -20.93 -12.37 -13.10
CA LEU A 413 -20.27 -11.67 -11.98
C LEU A 413 -19.83 -10.27 -12.40
N ASP A 414 -19.99 -9.28 -11.51
CA ASP A 414 -19.57 -7.89 -11.78
C ASP A 414 -18.07 -7.76 -12.01
N ASN A 415 -17.29 -8.62 -11.34
CA ASN A 415 -15.85 -8.69 -11.54
C ASN A 415 -15.53 -9.77 -12.60
N PRO A 416 -15.08 -9.40 -13.82
CA PRO A 416 -14.80 -10.35 -14.88
C PRO A 416 -13.60 -11.26 -14.58
N THR A 417 -12.72 -10.88 -13.63
CA THR A 417 -11.60 -11.73 -13.23
C THR A 417 -12.00 -12.82 -12.23
N ALA A 418 -13.20 -12.75 -11.67
CA ALA A 418 -13.70 -13.76 -10.74
C ALA A 418 -14.31 -14.96 -11.47
N GLY A 419 -14.13 -16.15 -10.89
CA GLY A 419 -14.74 -17.40 -11.33
C GLY A 419 -14.12 -18.04 -12.58
N GLN A 420 -12.92 -17.62 -13.01
CA GLN A 420 -12.30 -18.13 -14.24
C GLN A 420 -11.99 -19.64 -14.18
N LYS A 421 -11.46 -20.12 -13.05
CA LYS A 421 -11.24 -21.56 -12.81
C LYS A 421 -12.55 -22.28 -12.57
N PHE A 422 -13.46 -21.65 -11.82
CA PHE A 422 -14.72 -22.24 -11.39
C PHE A 422 -15.65 -22.54 -12.57
N ARG A 423 -15.65 -21.66 -13.60
CA ARG A 423 -16.35 -21.89 -14.89
C ARG A 423 -15.97 -23.22 -15.55
N ARG A 424 -14.71 -23.63 -15.43
CA ARG A 424 -14.21 -24.91 -16.00
C ARG A 424 -14.60 -26.12 -15.16
N LYS A 425 -14.77 -25.92 -13.85
CA LYS A 425 -15.14 -27.00 -12.92
C LYS A 425 -16.61 -27.40 -13.08
N ILE A 426 -17.48 -26.43 -13.32
CA ILE A 426 -18.91 -26.63 -13.56
C ILE A 426 -19.23 -26.01 -14.92
N PRO A 427 -18.98 -26.74 -16.03
CA PRO A 427 -19.30 -26.23 -17.36
C PRO A 427 -20.81 -26.06 -17.47
N GLY A 428 -21.24 -24.90 -17.95
CA GLY A 428 -22.63 -24.67 -18.27
C GLY A 428 -22.85 -24.33 -19.74
N ALA A 429 -23.99 -23.73 -20.05
CA ALA A 429 -24.41 -23.52 -21.43
C ALA A 429 -23.58 -22.46 -22.17
N THR A 430 -22.93 -21.56 -21.42
CA THR A 430 -22.13 -20.44 -21.94
C THR A 430 -20.85 -20.29 -21.13
N ASP A 431 -19.72 -20.05 -21.79
CA ASP A 431 -18.39 -19.97 -21.16
C ASP A 431 -18.20 -18.76 -20.23
N ASP A 432 -19.09 -17.76 -20.30
CA ASP A 432 -18.98 -16.53 -19.51
C ASP A 432 -19.66 -16.60 -18.14
N LEU A 433 -20.51 -17.60 -17.89
CA LEU A 433 -21.32 -17.69 -16.67
C LEU A 433 -20.71 -18.60 -15.60
N VAL A 434 -20.81 -18.17 -14.35
CA VAL A 434 -20.42 -18.97 -13.18
C VAL A 434 -21.65 -19.69 -12.64
N TYR A 435 -21.68 -21.02 -12.78
CA TYR A 435 -22.79 -21.85 -12.30
C TYR A 435 -22.59 -22.24 -10.85
N ILE A 436 -23.50 -21.83 -9.98
CA ILE A 436 -23.49 -22.13 -8.54
C ILE A 436 -24.45 -23.28 -8.23
N GLU A 437 -24.01 -24.19 -7.36
CA GLU A 437 -24.79 -25.31 -6.84
C GLU A 437 -25.30 -25.04 -5.42
N ARG A 438 -26.25 -25.87 -4.96
CA ARG A 438 -26.68 -25.86 -3.55
C ARG A 438 -25.55 -26.36 -2.65
N LEU A 439 -25.34 -25.66 -1.53
CA LEU A 439 -24.40 -26.05 -0.48
C LEU A 439 -25.15 -26.73 0.67
N GLU A 440 -24.55 -27.75 1.27
CA GLU A 440 -25.03 -28.38 2.50
C GLU A 440 -24.26 -27.84 3.72
N GLU A 441 -24.97 -27.22 4.66
CA GLU A 441 -24.40 -26.69 5.90
C GLU A 441 -25.16 -27.16 7.14
N LYS A 442 -24.43 -27.46 8.22
CA LYS A 442 -25.05 -27.68 9.53
C LYS A 442 -25.66 -26.38 10.02
N MET A 443 -26.94 -26.43 10.35
CA MET A 443 -27.67 -25.30 10.93
C MET A 443 -27.19 -25.03 12.36
N SER A 444 -27.47 -23.83 12.83
CA SER A 444 -27.29 -23.46 14.23
C SER A 444 -28.15 -24.30 15.19
N LYS A 445 -29.26 -24.85 14.69
CA LYS A 445 -30.09 -25.85 15.39
C LYS A 445 -29.39 -27.21 15.37
N ARG A 446 -29.18 -27.79 16.56
CA ARG A 446 -28.40 -29.03 16.74
C ARG A 446 -28.98 -30.19 15.92
N GLY A 447 -28.13 -30.84 15.13
CA GLY A 447 -28.49 -32.04 14.36
C GLY A 447 -29.26 -31.81 13.07
N VAL A 448 -29.44 -30.56 12.64
CA VAL A 448 -30.10 -30.22 11.37
C VAL A 448 -29.06 -29.78 10.34
N VAL A 449 -29.21 -30.25 9.10
CA VAL A 449 -28.42 -29.86 7.92
C VAL A 449 -29.36 -29.18 6.93
N ARG A 450 -28.95 -28.03 6.41
CA ARG A 450 -29.67 -27.28 5.39
C ARG A 450 -28.95 -27.35 4.07
N ARG A 451 -29.69 -27.58 2.99
CA ARG A 451 -29.22 -27.55 1.61
C ARG A 451 -29.89 -26.42 0.83
N GLN A 452 -29.10 -25.43 0.42
CA GLN A 452 -29.59 -24.24 -0.30
C GLN A 452 -28.46 -23.55 -1.07
N PHE A 453 -28.79 -22.74 -2.09
CA PHE A 453 -27.80 -21.89 -2.75
C PHE A 453 -27.22 -20.85 -1.77
N PRO A 454 -25.89 -20.63 -1.75
CA PRO A 454 -25.24 -19.70 -0.84
C PRO A 454 -25.31 -18.26 -1.36
N MET A 455 -26.48 -17.76 -1.76
CA MET A 455 -26.68 -16.42 -2.32
C MET A 455 -27.98 -15.77 -1.82
N LYS A 456 -28.06 -14.45 -1.91
CA LYS A 456 -29.26 -13.64 -1.60
C LYS A 456 -29.44 -12.54 -2.62
N LEU A 457 -30.66 -12.00 -2.74
CA LEU A 457 -30.92 -10.78 -3.51
C LEU A 457 -30.09 -9.61 -2.98
N ALA A 458 -29.69 -8.71 -3.89
CA ALA A 458 -28.74 -7.65 -3.61
C ALA A 458 -29.06 -6.30 -4.30
N PHE A 459 -30.35 -5.96 -4.43
CA PHE A 459 -30.78 -4.60 -4.83
C PHE A 459 -30.49 -3.57 -3.72
N GLY A 460 -30.55 -4.04 -2.47
CA GLY A 460 -30.06 -3.34 -1.30
C GLY A 460 -29.08 -4.19 -0.49
N CYS A 461 -28.24 -3.53 0.29
CA CYS A 461 -27.22 -4.11 1.16
C CYS A 461 -27.11 -3.33 2.47
N THR A 462 -26.48 -3.93 3.48
CA THR A 462 -26.21 -3.22 4.73
C THR A 462 -24.97 -2.35 4.64
N ALA A 463 -24.91 -1.26 5.41
CA ALA A 463 -23.72 -0.40 5.52
C ALA A 463 -22.42 -1.18 5.82
N HIS A 464 -22.51 -2.24 6.64
CA HIS A 464 -21.40 -3.14 6.96
C HIS A 464 -20.83 -3.88 5.74
N LYS A 465 -21.69 -4.19 4.75
CA LYS A 465 -21.30 -4.95 3.56
C LYS A 465 -20.69 -4.09 2.47
N VAL A 466 -21.01 -2.80 2.46
CA VAL A 466 -20.49 -1.85 1.48
C VAL A 466 -19.24 -1.11 1.96
N GLN A 467 -18.80 -1.32 3.20
CA GLN A 467 -17.55 -0.75 3.70
C GLN A 467 -16.36 -1.19 2.82
N GLY A 468 -15.46 -0.25 2.53
CA GLY A 468 -14.33 -0.47 1.62
C GLY A 468 -14.68 -0.45 0.12
N MET A 469 -15.95 -0.37 -0.26
CA MET A 469 -16.37 -0.30 -1.66
C MET A 469 -16.23 1.13 -2.22
N THR A 470 -16.46 1.28 -3.53
CA THR A 470 -16.55 2.59 -4.18
C THR A 470 -17.58 2.49 -5.29
N MET A 471 -18.54 3.41 -5.30
CA MET A 471 -19.70 3.38 -6.20
C MET A 471 -19.85 4.74 -6.90
N LYS A 472 -20.40 4.72 -8.12
CA LYS A 472 -20.74 5.96 -8.85
C LYS A 472 -22.01 6.59 -8.28
N SER A 473 -23.01 5.77 -7.98
CA SER A 473 -24.25 6.22 -7.35
C SER A 473 -24.71 5.23 -6.28
N ALA A 474 -25.34 5.74 -5.22
CA ALA A 474 -25.93 4.95 -4.15
C ALA A 474 -27.11 5.70 -3.51
N VAL A 475 -28.09 4.95 -3.01
CA VAL A 475 -29.20 5.47 -2.20
C VAL A 475 -29.00 5.06 -0.76
N VAL A 476 -28.92 6.01 0.17
CA VAL A 476 -28.62 5.76 1.59
C VAL A 476 -29.84 6.04 2.45
N CYS A 477 -30.29 5.03 3.21
CA CYS A 477 -31.36 5.16 4.20
C CYS A 477 -30.78 5.41 5.60
N LEU A 478 -31.18 6.50 6.25
CA LEU A 478 -30.68 6.86 7.59
C LEU A 478 -31.64 6.53 8.74
N LYS A 479 -32.88 6.13 8.45
CA LYS A 479 -33.96 5.86 9.42
C LYS A 479 -33.56 5.01 10.62
N ARG A 480 -32.95 3.85 10.39
CA ARG A 480 -32.63 2.86 11.43
C ARG A 480 -31.14 2.77 11.75
N VAL A 481 -30.37 3.79 11.42
CA VAL A 481 -28.96 3.84 11.85
C VAL A 481 -28.91 3.78 13.38
N PHE A 482 -28.09 2.85 13.89
CA PHE A 482 -27.99 2.54 15.32
C PHE A 482 -26.55 2.53 15.86
N GLU A 483 -25.55 2.56 14.97
CA GLU A 483 -24.14 2.45 15.33
C GLU A 483 -23.35 3.69 14.92
N SER A 484 -22.41 4.13 15.76
CA SER A 484 -21.54 5.27 15.46
C SER A 484 -20.73 5.01 14.20
N GLY A 485 -20.62 6.00 13.31
CA GLY A 485 -19.87 5.86 12.06
C GLY A 485 -20.60 5.11 10.93
N MET A 486 -21.75 4.50 11.19
CA MET A 486 -22.54 3.80 10.16
C MET A 486 -23.02 4.74 9.05
N ALA A 487 -23.53 5.91 9.42
CA ALA A 487 -23.92 6.93 8.45
C ALA A 487 -22.71 7.40 7.63
N TYR A 488 -21.56 7.62 8.28
CA TYR A 488 -20.32 8.01 7.61
C TYR A 488 -19.86 6.95 6.60
N VAL A 489 -19.88 5.67 6.96
CA VAL A 489 -19.56 4.57 6.03
C VAL A 489 -20.51 4.59 4.84
N ALA A 490 -21.82 4.69 5.06
CA ALA A 490 -22.79 4.67 3.96
C ALA A 490 -22.63 5.87 3.00
N LEU A 491 -22.44 7.08 3.54
CA LEU A 491 -22.33 8.31 2.74
C LEU A 491 -21.00 8.42 1.98
N SER A 492 -19.93 7.79 2.47
CA SER A 492 -18.59 7.90 1.87
C SER A 492 -18.30 6.89 0.73
N GLN A 493 -19.29 6.09 0.35
CA GLN A 493 -19.17 5.12 -0.74
C GLN A 493 -19.21 5.77 -2.13
N THR A 494 -19.83 6.95 -2.26
CA THR A 494 -19.93 7.66 -3.54
C THR A 494 -18.70 8.53 -3.83
N THR A 495 -18.47 8.77 -5.11
CA THR A 495 -17.37 9.60 -5.62
C THR A 495 -17.71 11.08 -5.72
N SER A 496 -19.00 11.43 -5.79
CA SER A 496 -19.51 12.80 -5.82
C SER A 496 -20.80 12.92 -4.99
N LEU A 497 -21.18 14.16 -4.68
CA LEU A 497 -22.48 14.45 -4.06
C LEU A 497 -23.64 14.14 -5.01
N GLU A 498 -23.50 14.41 -6.31
CA GLU A 498 -24.53 14.16 -7.32
C GLU A 498 -24.92 12.67 -7.41
N GLY A 499 -23.94 11.77 -7.22
CA GLY A 499 -24.20 10.33 -7.17
C GLY A 499 -24.92 9.86 -5.90
N LEU A 500 -25.00 10.69 -4.86
CA LEU A 500 -25.54 10.35 -3.56
C LEU A 500 -27.00 10.77 -3.44
N ARG A 501 -27.87 9.82 -3.09
CA ARG A 501 -29.26 10.10 -2.71
C ARG A 501 -29.51 9.65 -1.29
N ILE A 502 -30.24 10.44 -0.51
CA ILE A 502 -30.53 10.16 0.89
C ILE A 502 -32.05 10.06 1.10
N ILE A 503 -32.48 8.99 1.77
CA ILE A 503 -33.87 8.78 2.18
C ILE A 503 -33.99 8.67 3.69
N ASP A 504 -35.16 9.08 4.20
CA ASP A 504 -35.46 9.13 5.64
C ASP A 504 -34.31 9.81 6.43
N PHE A 505 -33.97 11.04 6.04
CA PHE A 505 -32.86 11.77 6.63
C PHE A 505 -33.13 12.07 8.12
N GLU A 506 -32.25 11.57 9.00
CA GLU A 506 -32.29 11.84 10.43
C GLU A 506 -30.90 12.31 10.92
N GLU A 507 -30.80 13.59 11.24
CA GLU A 507 -29.52 14.20 11.62
C GLU A 507 -28.90 13.58 12.89
N ASN A 508 -29.72 13.28 13.90
CA ASN A 508 -29.29 12.74 15.18
C ASN A 508 -28.61 11.36 15.05
N LYS A 509 -28.74 10.73 13.88
CA LYS A 509 -28.12 9.44 13.55
C LYS A 509 -26.70 9.58 12.99
N ILE A 510 -26.27 10.79 12.69
CA ILE A 510 -24.93 11.08 12.20
C ILE A 510 -24.06 11.49 13.39
N TYR A 511 -23.27 10.54 13.90
CA TYR A 511 -22.35 10.79 15.01
C TYR A 511 -21.15 9.83 15.01
N ALA A 512 -20.05 10.32 15.55
CA ALA A 512 -18.85 9.56 15.87
C ALA A 512 -18.85 9.07 17.32
N ASP A 513 -18.06 8.02 17.59
CA ASP A 513 -17.81 7.55 18.95
C ASP A 513 -16.73 8.45 19.60
N PRO A 514 -17.03 9.12 20.73
CA PRO A 514 -16.04 9.96 21.41
C PRO A 514 -14.83 9.16 21.90
N ASN A 515 -14.99 7.88 22.25
CA ASN A 515 -13.89 7.04 22.72
C ASN A 515 -12.84 6.82 21.64
N VAL A 516 -13.26 6.74 20.36
CA VAL A 516 -12.33 6.65 19.24
C VAL A 516 -11.47 7.91 19.15
N THR A 517 -12.07 9.08 19.34
CA THR A 517 -11.34 10.36 19.29
C THR A 517 -10.29 10.42 20.39
N ILE A 518 -10.68 10.12 21.64
CA ILE A 518 -9.77 10.08 22.78
C ILE A 518 -8.63 9.09 22.54
N ALA A 519 -8.95 7.90 22.02
CA ALA A 519 -7.95 6.87 21.82
C ALA A 519 -7.01 7.16 20.64
N MET A 520 -7.47 7.89 19.61
CA MET A 520 -6.62 8.38 18.53
C MET A 520 -5.70 9.51 19.00
N GLU A 521 -6.17 10.41 19.86
CA GLU A 521 -5.36 11.48 20.47
C GLU A 521 -4.27 10.92 21.41
N ASN A 522 -4.57 9.83 22.12
CA ASN A 522 -3.62 9.18 23.04
C ASN A 522 -2.59 8.28 22.35
N MET A 523 -2.77 7.93 21.08
CA MET A 523 -1.86 7.02 20.37
C MET A 523 -0.56 7.75 19.99
N SER A 524 0.58 7.08 20.16
CA SER A 524 1.87 7.66 19.77
C SER A 524 1.91 7.90 18.26
N HIS A 525 2.38 9.07 17.81
CA HIS A 525 2.50 9.37 16.38
C HIS A 525 3.86 8.93 15.83
N ALA A 526 3.87 8.36 14.63
CA ALA A 526 5.10 8.01 13.94
C ALA A 526 5.89 9.27 13.56
N SER A 527 7.20 9.23 13.73
CA SER A 527 8.13 10.26 13.30
C SER A 527 8.92 9.77 12.09
N PHE A 528 8.88 10.52 10.99
CA PHE A 528 9.61 10.20 9.75
C PHE A 528 10.90 11.02 9.59
N GLN A 529 11.38 11.65 10.66
CA GLN A 529 12.54 12.56 10.61
C GLN A 529 13.80 11.88 10.09
N SER A 530 14.01 10.60 10.43
CA SER A 530 15.18 9.83 10.00
C SER A 530 15.15 9.48 8.51
N THR A 531 13.97 9.18 7.96
CA THR A 531 13.81 8.76 6.57
C THR A 531 13.65 9.95 5.62
N ARG A 532 13.14 11.09 6.10
CA ARG A 532 12.96 12.32 5.32
C ARG A 532 13.53 13.57 6.00
N PRO A 533 14.85 13.62 6.16
CA PRO A 533 15.51 14.67 6.91
C PRO A 533 15.40 16.05 6.25
N LEU A 534 15.36 16.15 4.92
CA LEU A 534 15.32 17.44 4.23
C LEU A 534 13.94 18.08 4.36
N LEU A 535 12.89 17.29 4.17
CA LEU A 535 11.50 17.76 4.34
C LEU A 535 11.27 18.27 5.77
N HIS A 536 11.77 17.55 6.78
CA HIS A 536 11.66 17.99 8.17
C HIS A 536 12.46 19.26 8.44
N PHE A 537 13.68 19.35 7.91
CA PHE A 537 14.52 20.53 8.04
C PHE A 537 13.86 21.76 7.45
N VAL A 538 13.31 21.69 6.23
CA VAL A 538 12.64 22.83 5.57
C VAL A 538 11.45 23.33 6.39
N LYS A 539 10.62 22.42 6.93
CA LYS A 539 9.49 22.80 7.80
C LYS A 539 9.90 23.50 9.09
N LEU A 540 11.07 23.16 9.65
CA LEU A 540 11.61 23.83 10.84
C LEU A 540 12.35 25.13 10.50
N ALA A 541 12.97 25.18 9.31
CA ALA A 541 13.81 26.28 8.87
C ALA A 541 13.03 27.55 8.49
N GLU A 542 11.70 27.50 8.38
CA GLU A 542 10.86 28.71 8.24
C GLU A 542 11.10 29.74 9.35
N HIS A 543 11.70 29.34 10.48
CA HIS A 543 12.03 30.20 11.61
C HIS A 543 13.55 30.31 11.89
N ALA A 544 14.41 29.67 11.08
CA ALA A 544 15.86 29.74 11.19
C ALA A 544 16.42 30.63 10.08
N GLY A 545 17.56 31.29 10.31
CA GLY A 545 18.16 32.26 9.37
C GLY A 545 18.48 31.70 7.97
N PRO A 546 19.16 32.48 7.10
CA PRO A 546 19.46 32.07 5.72
C PRO A 546 20.20 30.72 5.68
N THR A 547 19.61 29.73 5.02
CA THR A 547 20.17 28.38 4.85
C THR A 547 20.31 28.03 3.37
N LEU A 548 21.25 27.16 3.04
CA LEU A 548 21.46 26.63 1.68
C LEU A 548 21.47 25.10 1.74
N THR A 549 20.58 24.48 0.98
CA THR A 549 20.42 23.03 0.93
C THR A 549 21.03 22.44 -0.34
N VAL A 550 21.97 21.51 -0.17
CA VAL A 550 22.67 20.85 -1.28
C VAL A 550 22.41 19.35 -1.23
N VAL A 551 21.87 18.80 -2.32
CA VAL A 551 21.58 17.37 -2.44
C VAL A 551 22.41 16.77 -3.56
N HIS A 552 23.08 15.66 -3.28
CA HIS A 552 23.73 14.85 -4.31
C HIS A 552 22.92 13.57 -4.58
N HIS A 553 22.66 13.27 -5.85
CA HIS A 553 21.95 12.09 -6.31
C HIS A 553 22.67 11.46 -7.52
N ASN A 554 22.89 10.15 -7.48
CA ASN A 554 23.36 9.40 -8.66
C ASN A 554 22.12 8.87 -9.40
N ALA A 555 21.90 9.32 -10.64
CA ALA A 555 20.67 9.03 -11.39
C ALA A 555 20.73 7.76 -12.25
N GLU A 556 21.93 7.18 -12.46
CA GLU A 556 22.14 6.01 -13.33
C GLU A 556 21.39 6.11 -14.68
N GLY A 557 21.47 7.28 -15.29
CA GLY A 557 20.69 7.70 -16.45
C GLY A 557 19.54 8.62 -16.07
N LEU A 558 19.72 9.92 -16.31
CA LEU A 558 18.69 10.93 -16.07
C LEU A 558 17.45 10.79 -16.99
N PRO A 559 17.56 10.48 -18.30
CA PRO A 559 16.38 10.43 -19.17
C PRO A 559 15.26 9.47 -18.74
N PRO A 560 15.53 8.20 -18.35
CA PRO A 560 14.46 7.30 -17.89
C PRO A 560 13.91 7.66 -16.51
N HIS A 561 14.65 8.42 -15.69
CA HIS A 561 14.33 8.69 -14.28
C HIS A 561 13.90 10.14 -14.01
N LEU A 562 13.81 11.00 -15.03
CA LEU A 562 13.47 12.41 -14.86
C LEU A 562 12.10 12.61 -14.18
N GLU A 563 11.10 11.83 -14.58
CA GLU A 563 9.77 11.90 -13.97
C GLU A 563 9.78 11.39 -12.52
N ASP A 564 10.65 10.42 -12.20
CA ASP A 564 10.87 9.99 -10.81
C ASP A 564 11.48 11.13 -10.00
N LEU A 565 12.48 11.83 -10.55
CA LEU A 565 13.13 13.00 -9.94
C LEU A 565 12.13 14.13 -9.67
N LYS A 566 11.28 14.46 -10.65
CA LYS A 566 10.23 15.49 -10.53
C LYS A 566 9.20 15.16 -9.45
N SER A 567 8.80 13.89 -9.35
CA SER A 567 7.82 13.44 -8.36
C SER A 567 8.40 13.23 -6.95
N HIS A 568 9.72 13.30 -6.78
CA HIS A 568 10.35 13.03 -5.50
C HIS A 568 10.22 14.20 -4.53
N HIS A 569 9.55 13.95 -3.41
CA HIS A 569 9.12 14.98 -2.47
C HIS A 569 10.26 15.71 -1.74
N GLU A 570 11.45 15.12 -1.66
CA GLU A 570 12.63 15.79 -1.09
C GLU A 570 13.57 16.39 -2.14
N LEU A 571 13.67 15.82 -3.34
CA LEU A 571 14.70 16.28 -4.30
C LEU A 571 14.34 17.66 -4.87
N GLY A 572 13.04 17.93 -5.03
CA GLY A 572 12.53 19.26 -5.41
C GLY A 572 12.59 20.32 -4.31
N LEU A 573 13.02 19.98 -3.08
CA LEU A 573 13.22 20.97 -2.01
C LEU A 573 14.66 21.51 -1.97
N ALA A 574 15.58 20.91 -2.71
CA ALA A 574 16.99 21.28 -2.69
C ALA A 574 17.21 22.64 -3.38
N ASP A 575 18.00 23.53 -2.78
CA ASP A 575 18.43 24.77 -3.44
C ASP A 575 19.41 24.47 -4.59
N VAL A 576 20.28 23.47 -4.38
CA VAL A 576 21.21 22.95 -5.38
C VAL A 576 21.13 21.42 -5.41
N LEU A 577 20.69 20.86 -6.53
CA LEU A 577 20.60 19.43 -6.78
C LEU A 577 21.70 18.99 -7.75
N CYS A 578 22.69 18.28 -7.22
CA CYS A 578 23.85 17.76 -7.92
C CYS A 578 23.58 16.31 -8.38
N VAL A 579 23.49 16.10 -9.69
CA VAL A 579 23.19 14.81 -10.30
C VAL A 579 24.42 14.23 -11.00
N THR A 580 24.78 12.99 -10.67
CA THR A 580 25.85 12.23 -11.35
C THR A 580 25.27 11.08 -12.17
N GLU A 581 26.05 10.55 -13.13
CA GLU A 581 25.61 9.53 -14.10
C GLU A 581 24.38 9.97 -14.91
N THR A 582 24.45 11.17 -15.48
CA THR A 582 23.29 11.74 -16.20
C THR A 582 22.99 11.06 -17.54
N HIS A 583 24.00 10.49 -18.20
CA HIS A 583 23.93 9.78 -19.49
C HIS A 583 23.32 10.63 -20.60
N LEU A 584 23.56 11.95 -20.56
CA LEU A 584 23.10 12.89 -21.57
C LEU A 584 24.05 12.89 -22.78
N SER A 585 23.46 12.95 -23.97
CA SER A 585 24.17 13.04 -25.26
C SER A 585 23.96 14.41 -25.92
N GLY A 586 24.97 14.83 -26.69
CA GLY A 586 24.96 16.11 -27.40
C GLY A 586 25.44 17.32 -26.58
N SER A 587 25.66 18.45 -27.25
CA SER A 587 26.12 19.70 -26.63
C SER A 587 24.96 20.56 -26.07
N PHE A 588 23.74 20.35 -26.56
CA PHE A 588 22.55 21.09 -26.15
C PHE A 588 21.67 20.24 -25.23
N VAL A 589 21.35 20.79 -24.05
CA VAL A 589 20.40 20.16 -23.13
C VAL A 589 18.99 20.41 -23.65
N SER A 590 18.29 19.35 -24.02
CA SER A 590 16.89 19.46 -24.45
C SER A 590 16.02 20.05 -23.32
N PRO A 591 15.09 20.97 -23.60
CA PRO A 591 14.23 21.60 -22.60
C PRO A 591 13.39 20.58 -21.82
N LYS A 592 13.18 19.38 -22.38
CA LYS A 592 12.50 18.27 -21.70
C LYS A 592 13.17 17.83 -20.40
N PHE A 593 14.47 18.11 -20.20
CA PHE A 593 15.23 17.77 -18.99
C PHE A 593 15.24 18.88 -17.93
N GLN A 594 14.63 20.03 -18.20
CA GLN A 594 14.55 21.11 -17.21
C GLN A 594 13.56 20.76 -16.09
N LEU A 595 13.90 21.20 -14.87
CA LEU A 595 13.00 21.18 -13.73
C LEU A 595 12.39 22.58 -13.56
N GLU A 596 11.11 22.64 -13.26
CA GLU A 596 10.41 23.91 -13.06
C GLU A 596 11.03 24.68 -11.88
N GLY A 597 11.38 25.95 -12.11
CA GLY A 597 12.03 26.80 -11.10
C GLY A 597 13.53 26.53 -10.89
N TYR A 598 14.18 25.74 -11.76
CA TYR A 598 15.62 25.48 -11.71
C TYR A 598 16.32 25.80 -13.04
N ASP A 599 17.52 26.35 -12.91
CA ASP A 599 18.49 26.47 -13.98
C ASP A 599 19.38 25.22 -13.99
N MET A 600 19.40 24.52 -15.13
CA MET A 600 20.18 23.30 -15.31
C MET A 600 21.50 23.58 -16.02
N PHE A 601 22.59 23.06 -15.48
CA PHE A 601 23.88 23.07 -16.16
C PHE A 601 24.47 21.66 -16.17
N ALA A 602 24.69 21.14 -17.37
CA ALA A 602 25.25 19.82 -17.58
C ALA A 602 26.68 19.89 -18.10
N HIS A 603 27.50 18.96 -17.63
CA HIS A 603 28.82 18.67 -18.12
C HIS A 603 28.86 17.20 -18.56
N ASN A 604 28.75 16.98 -19.87
CA ASN A 604 28.62 15.64 -20.43
C ASN A 604 29.98 14.96 -20.53
N ARG A 605 30.00 13.62 -20.46
CA ARG A 605 31.25 12.84 -20.49
C ARG A 605 32.14 13.16 -21.68
N HIS A 606 31.57 13.33 -22.87
CA HIS A 606 32.34 13.56 -24.10
C HIS A 606 33.13 14.87 -24.11
N VAL A 607 32.76 15.86 -23.29
CA VAL A 607 33.54 17.11 -23.11
C VAL A 607 34.47 17.09 -21.90
N SER A 608 34.34 16.09 -21.03
CA SER A 608 35.14 15.96 -19.80
C SER A 608 36.54 15.36 -20.01
N TYR A 609 36.74 14.59 -21.07
CA TYR A 609 38.00 13.90 -21.34
C TYR A 609 38.63 14.43 -22.63
N THR A 610 39.72 15.19 -22.47
CA THR A 610 40.45 15.83 -23.58
C THR A 610 41.59 14.93 -24.07
N ASN A 611 42.31 14.28 -23.15
CA ASN A 611 43.45 13.42 -23.49
C ASN A 611 43.08 11.93 -23.56
N ARG A 612 41.84 11.58 -23.19
CA ARG A 612 41.35 10.20 -23.07
C ARG A 612 40.12 9.96 -23.94
N VAL A 613 40.35 9.82 -25.25
CA VAL A 613 39.29 9.55 -26.24
C VAL A 613 38.53 8.26 -25.90
N ASP A 614 39.23 7.25 -25.35
CA ASP A 614 38.65 5.98 -24.90
C ASP A 614 37.60 6.14 -23.78
N MET A 615 37.70 7.20 -22.99
CA MET A 615 36.72 7.55 -21.96
C MET A 615 35.65 8.48 -22.51
N ALA A 616 36.01 9.42 -23.39
CA ALA A 616 35.07 10.35 -24.01
C ALA A 616 33.99 9.65 -24.86
N THR A 617 34.35 8.53 -25.52
CA THR A 617 33.44 7.77 -26.41
C THR A 617 32.59 6.74 -25.68
N LYS A 618 32.79 6.51 -24.38
CA LYS A 618 31.99 5.54 -23.62
C LYS A 618 30.64 6.14 -23.26
N ASP A 619 29.58 5.37 -23.50
CA ASP A 619 28.27 5.69 -22.98
C ASP A 619 28.25 5.63 -21.43
N GLY A 620 27.35 6.40 -20.85
CA GLY A 620 27.23 6.56 -19.41
C GLY A 620 27.99 7.77 -18.85
N GLY A 621 27.82 8.09 -17.58
CA GLY A 621 28.45 9.25 -16.93
C GLY A 621 27.86 10.62 -17.26
N GLY A 622 28.62 11.67 -16.95
CA GLY A 622 28.21 13.06 -17.00
C GLY A 622 27.68 13.55 -15.66
N VAL A 623 27.79 14.86 -15.45
CA VAL A 623 27.33 15.56 -14.25
C VAL A 623 26.32 16.62 -14.67
N ALA A 624 25.24 16.79 -13.93
CA ALA A 624 24.34 17.94 -14.08
C ALA A 624 24.06 18.54 -12.71
N VAL A 625 23.90 19.85 -12.66
CA VAL A 625 23.50 20.56 -11.44
C VAL A 625 22.27 21.39 -11.78
N TYR A 626 21.23 21.23 -10.98
CA TYR A 626 20.05 22.08 -10.99
C TYR A 626 20.20 23.07 -9.83
N CYS A 627 20.19 24.36 -10.16
CA CYS A 627 20.22 25.43 -9.17
C CYS A 627 18.91 26.20 -9.23
N ARG A 628 18.27 26.45 -8.10
CA ARG A 628 16.99 27.16 -8.07
C ARG A 628 17.14 28.55 -8.69
N SER A 629 16.31 28.93 -9.65
CA SER A 629 16.47 30.16 -10.43
C SER A 629 16.35 31.45 -9.60
N SER A 630 15.81 31.36 -8.37
CA SER A 630 15.79 32.46 -7.40
C SER A 630 17.15 32.74 -6.74
N LEU A 631 18.12 31.83 -6.87
CA LEU A 631 19.44 31.96 -6.29
C LEU A 631 20.37 32.74 -7.22
N ARG A 632 21.23 33.57 -6.62
CA ARG A 632 22.34 34.19 -7.35
C ARG A 632 23.49 33.21 -7.40
N ALA A 633 23.56 32.43 -8.46
CA ALA A 633 24.61 31.44 -8.68
C ALA A 633 25.33 31.66 -10.01
N GLU A 634 26.64 31.44 -10.02
CA GLU A 634 27.49 31.48 -11.20
C GLU A 634 28.15 30.12 -11.41
N THR A 635 27.98 29.54 -12.60
CA THR A 635 28.73 28.34 -13.01
C THR A 635 30.11 28.73 -13.51
N ARG A 636 31.14 28.02 -13.06
CA ARG A 636 32.50 28.16 -13.58
C ARG A 636 32.84 26.93 -14.42
N ARG A 637 33.07 27.15 -15.71
CA ARG A 637 33.29 26.09 -16.70
C ARG A 637 34.76 25.82 -17.02
N TYR A 638 35.66 26.71 -16.62
CA TYR A 638 37.08 26.64 -16.96
C TYR A 638 37.93 26.74 -15.71
N PHE A 639 38.72 25.70 -15.48
CA PHE A 639 39.76 25.65 -14.46
C PHE A 639 41.07 25.33 -15.15
N HIS A 640 42.08 26.17 -14.94
CA HIS A 640 43.40 25.93 -15.51
C HIS A 640 43.98 24.63 -14.92
N ASN A 641 44.54 23.79 -15.78
CA ASN A 641 45.21 22.53 -15.41
C ASN A 641 44.31 21.41 -14.84
N VAL A 642 42.98 21.50 -14.98
CA VAL A 642 42.07 20.37 -14.69
C VAL A 642 41.62 19.75 -16.00
N THR A 643 42.23 18.63 -16.37
CA THR A 643 41.87 17.85 -17.56
C THR A 643 41.33 16.47 -17.16
N ASP A 644 40.52 15.85 -18.01
CA ASP A 644 40.13 14.43 -17.86
C ASP A 644 39.39 14.10 -16.54
N LEU A 645 38.43 14.96 -16.17
CA LEU A 645 37.59 14.83 -14.99
C LEU A 645 36.15 15.22 -15.31
N GLU A 646 35.18 14.40 -14.88
CA GLU A 646 33.76 14.75 -15.01
C GLU A 646 33.33 15.59 -13.81
N PHE A 647 33.25 16.91 -13.97
CA PHE A 647 32.89 17.80 -12.87
C PHE A 647 32.13 19.07 -13.29
N SER A 648 31.51 19.72 -12.32
CA SER A 648 30.91 21.05 -12.47
C SER A 648 31.06 21.84 -11.17
N VAL A 649 31.39 23.14 -11.25
CA VAL A 649 31.60 24.00 -10.08
C VAL A 649 30.68 25.21 -10.12
N PHE A 650 30.09 25.50 -8.97
CA PHE A 650 29.11 26.56 -8.76
C PHE A 650 29.48 27.44 -7.60
N LYS A 651 29.45 28.75 -7.82
CA LYS A 651 29.54 29.74 -6.75
C LYS A 651 28.14 30.27 -6.49
N VAL A 652 27.62 30.05 -5.28
CA VAL A 652 26.37 30.63 -4.79
C VAL A 652 26.73 31.86 -3.94
N GLU A 653 26.10 33.01 -4.20
CA GLU A 653 26.37 34.26 -3.45
C GLU A 653 25.35 34.53 -2.35
N SER A 654 24.11 34.06 -2.52
CA SER A 654 22.97 34.25 -1.60
C SER A 654 22.06 33.02 -1.66
N PRO A 655 21.45 32.55 -0.55
CA PRO A 655 21.40 33.15 0.79
C PRO A 655 22.63 32.85 1.67
N VAL A 656 23.41 31.83 1.33
CA VAL A 656 24.70 31.53 1.96
C VAL A 656 25.76 31.51 0.86
N ARG A 657 26.80 32.34 1.01
CA ARG A 657 27.94 32.33 0.09
C ARG A 657 28.64 30.99 0.19
N ALA A 658 28.68 30.19 -0.87
CA ALA A 658 29.30 28.86 -0.89
C ALA A 658 29.81 28.49 -2.29
N LEU A 659 30.84 27.66 -2.34
CA LEU A 659 31.40 27.08 -3.55
C LEU A 659 31.11 25.57 -3.56
N ILE A 660 30.42 25.08 -4.58
CA ILE A 660 29.95 23.69 -4.67
C ILE A 660 30.60 23.05 -5.90
N ALA A 661 31.34 21.97 -5.71
CA ALA A 661 31.91 21.16 -6.79
C ALA A 661 31.23 19.78 -6.81
N THR A 662 30.65 19.41 -7.94
CA THR A 662 30.11 18.07 -8.19
C THR A 662 31.06 17.31 -9.08
N VAL A 663 31.50 16.13 -8.65
CA VAL A 663 32.49 15.31 -9.36
C VAL A 663 31.98 13.89 -9.54
N TYR A 664 32.21 13.29 -10.70
CA TYR A 664 31.97 11.88 -10.93
C TYR A 664 33.26 11.16 -11.34
N ARG A 665 33.59 10.06 -10.68
CA ARG A 665 34.67 9.16 -11.06
C ARG A 665 34.07 7.86 -11.57
N PRO A 666 34.24 7.50 -12.86
CA PRO A 666 33.82 6.20 -13.36
C PRO A 666 34.58 5.05 -12.67
N PRO A 667 33.96 3.87 -12.47
CA PRO A 667 34.60 2.76 -11.76
C PRO A 667 35.86 2.25 -12.48
N ASN A 668 35.89 2.35 -13.80
CA ASN A 668 36.99 1.91 -14.66
C ASN A 668 38.10 2.97 -14.82
N PHE A 669 38.00 4.12 -14.14
CA PHE A 669 38.98 5.19 -14.23
C PHE A 669 40.02 5.06 -13.11
N GLY A 670 41.28 4.82 -13.48
CA GLY A 670 42.37 4.53 -12.54
C GLY A 670 42.62 5.65 -11.53
N LEU A 671 43.02 5.29 -10.31
CA LEU A 671 43.33 6.27 -9.25
C LEU A 671 44.57 7.11 -9.59
N ASP A 672 45.58 6.52 -10.23
CA ASP A 672 46.83 7.20 -10.58
C ASP A 672 46.61 8.37 -11.53
N THR A 673 45.61 8.26 -12.42
CA THR A 673 45.21 9.34 -13.33
C THR A 673 44.19 10.30 -12.71
N PHE A 674 43.33 9.80 -11.81
CA PHE A 674 42.30 10.61 -11.19
C PHE A 674 42.84 11.59 -10.13
N LEU A 675 43.73 11.12 -9.25
CA LEU A 675 44.19 11.88 -8.09
C LEU A 675 44.92 13.18 -8.46
N PRO A 676 45.81 13.25 -9.48
CA PRO A 676 46.46 14.50 -9.88
C PRO A 676 45.46 15.54 -10.41
N ASN A 677 44.48 15.11 -11.20
CA ASN A 677 43.43 15.99 -11.72
C ASN A 677 42.50 16.48 -10.59
N MET A 678 42.20 15.61 -9.62
CA MET A 678 41.44 15.99 -8.43
C MET A 678 42.22 16.98 -7.54
N GLN A 679 43.53 16.79 -7.37
CA GLN A 679 44.38 17.75 -6.65
C GLN A 679 44.37 19.12 -7.31
N SER A 680 44.55 19.15 -8.64
CA SER A 680 44.52 20.40 -9.43
C SER A 680 43.17 21.12 -9.33
N LEU A 681 42.07 20.36 -9.28
CA LEU A 681 40.75 20.92 -9.01
C LEU A 681 40.69 21.53 -7.61
N LEU A 682 41.11 20.80 -6.57
CA LEU A 682 41.11 21.30 -5.19
C LEU A 682 41.98 22.57 -5.03
N ASP A 683 43.16 22.60 -5.64
CA ASP A 683 44.03 23.80 -5.67
C ASP A 683 43.32 24.99 -6.30
N SER A 684 42.62 24.76 -7.42
CA SER A 684 41.83 25.80 -8.08
C SER A 684 40.65 26.29 -7.24
N LEU A 685 40.00 25.40 -6.48
CA LEU A 685 38.92 25.76 -5.57
C LEU A 685 39.42 26.61 -4.39
N GLU A 686 40.60 26.29 -3.85
CA GLU A 686 41.23 27.04 -2.76
C GLU A 686 41.59 28.48 -3.17
N ILE A 687 42.04 28.68 -4.42
CA ILE A 687 42.39 30.02 -4.96
C ILE A 687 41.18 30.96 -5.05
N MET A 688 39.96 30.44 -5.19
CA MET A 688 38.76 31.26 -5.40
C MET A 688 38.23 31.97 -4.13
N ASP A 689 38.90 31.81 -2.98
CA ASP A 689 38.61 32.49 -1.70
C ASP A 689 37.11 32.58 -1.35
N CYS A 690 36.41 31.45 -1.51
CA CYS A 690 34.98 31.34 -1.25
C CYS A 690 34.73 30.15 -0.32
N GLN A 691 34.13 30.41 0.84
CA GLN A 691 33.91 29.42 1.90
C GLN A 691 32.43 29.42 2.32
N PRO A 692 31.76 28.26 2.49
CA PRO A 692 32.28 26.89 2.37
C PRO A 692 32.74 26.50 0.98
N VAL A 693 33.68 25.55 0.92
CA VAL A 693 33.83 24.66 -0.24
C VAL A 693 33.13 23.33 0.06
N VAL A 694 32.17 22.95 -0.78
CA VAL A 694 31.42 21.70 -0.71
C VAL A 694 31.79 20.85 -1.92
N VAL A 695 32.46 19.73 -1.70
CA VAL A 695 32.74 18.75 -2.76
C VAL A 695 31.81 17.56 -2.58
N CYS A 696 31.01 17.26 -3.60
CA CYS A 696 30.04 16.16 -3.61
C CYS A 696 30.16 15.34 -4.91
N GLY A 697 29.73 14.08 -4.89
CA GLY A 697 29.96 13.21 -6.04
C GLY A 697 29.89 11.73 -5.73
N ASP A 698 29.97 10.92 -6.79
CA ASP A 698 30.27 9.49 -6.70
C ASP A 698 31.71 9.23 -7.15
N PHE A 699 32.53 8.78 -6.20
CA PHE A 699 33.95 8.51 -6.40
C PHE A 699 34.24 7.03 -6.67
N ASN A 700 33.23 6.15 -6.62
CA ASN A 700 33.38 4.70 -6.70
C ASN A 700 34.50 4.14 -5.78
N GLU A 701 34.62 4.69 -4.56
CA GLU A 701 35.49 4.19 -3.49
C GLU A 701 34.61 3.61 -2.37
N ASP A 702 34.75 2.32 -2.08
CA ASP A 702 33.99 1.67 -1.01
C ASP A 702 34.58 2.02 0.37
N LEU A 703 33.92 2.96 1.05
CA LEU A 703 34.28 3.40 2.39
C LEU A 703 34.05 2.34 3.49
N LEU A 704 33.34 1.24 3.22
CA LEU A 704 33.14 0.14 4.16
C LEU A 704 34.21 -0.95 4.02
N SER A 705 34.93 -0.98 2.90
CA SER A 705 36.04 -1.90 2.70
C SER A 705 37.19 -1.66 3.70
N ARG A 706 37.96 -2.72 4.01
CA ARG A 706 39.13 -2.68 4.90
C ARG A 706 40.40 -2.16 4.21
N GLY A 707 40.34 -1.82 2.93
CA GLY A 707 41.48 -1.33 2.14
C GLY A 707 41.85 0.13 2.46
N LYS A 708 42.99 0.57 1.91
CA LYS A 708 43.40 1.99 1.92
C LYS A 708 42.38 2.83 1.14
N LYS A 709 42.08 4.03 1.64
CA LYS A 709 41.04 4.93 1.09
C LYS A 709 41.71 6.19 0.60
N VAL A 710 42.36 6.07 -0.55
CA VAL A 710 43.29 7.08 -1.07
C VAL A 710 42.56 8.40 -1.37
N ILE A 711 41.32 8.34 -1.84
CA ILE A 711 40.52 9.54 -2.11
C ILE A 711 40.13 10.23 -0.79
N ARG A 712 39.71 9.44 0.21
CA ARG A 712 39.44 9.97 1.56
C ARG A 712 40.68 10.59 2.20
N GLU A 713 41.83 9.94 2.09
CA GLU A 713 43.11 10.44 2.61
C GLU A 713 43.50 11.77 1.92
N LEU A 714 43.30 11.89 0.60
CA LEU A 714 43.48 13.14 -0.13
C LEU A 714 42.59 14.26 0.44
N PHE A 715 41.29 14.03 0.62
CA PHE A 715 40.40 15.04 1.19
C PHE A 715 40.79 15.43 2.62
N GLN A 716 41.17 14.45 3.45
CA GLN A 716 41.64 14.72 4.81
C GLN A 716 42.92 15.56 4.84
N SER A 717 43.85 15.32 3.90
CA SER A 717 45.08 16.11 3.78
C SER A 717 44.81 17.59 3.45
N ARG A 718 43.70 17.88 2.77
CA ARG A 718 43.23 19.24 2.42
C ARG A 718 42.26 19.84 3.43
N SER A 719 42.22 19.31 4.65
CA SER A 719 41.30 19.75 5.71
C SER A 719 39.81 19.64 5.34
N LEU A 720 39.45 18.87 4.30
CA LEU A 720 38.08 18.55 3.97
C LEU A 720 37.61 17.40 4.86
N SER A 721 36.72 17.71 5.81
CA SER A 721 36.13 16.72 6.68
C SER A 721 34.89 16.08 6.03
N PRO A 722 34.73 14.74 6.07
CA PRO A 722 33.47 14.12 5.71
C PRO A 722 32.37 14.63 6.63
N LEU A 723 31.17 14.84 6.09
CA LEU A 723 29.98 15.12 6.89
C LEU A 723 29.77 13.96 7.86
N ARG A 724 29.59 14.26 9.15
CA ARG A 724 29.06 13.27 10.08
C ARG A 724 27.79 12.71 9.43
N ARG A 725 27.79 11.41 9.10
CA ARG A 725 26.53 10.66 9.02
C ARG A 725 25.77 11.05 10.29
N LEU A 726 24.58 11.62 10.16
CA LEU A 726 23.54 11.38 11.16
C LEU A 726 23.30 9.87 11.11
N LYS A 727 24.23 9.08 11.68
CA LYS A 727 23.86 7.82 12.28
C LYS A 727 22.88 8.27 13.35
N SER A 728 21.60 8.02 13.15
CA SER A 728 20.80 7.60 14.29
C SER A 728 21.63 6.47 14.93
N ARG A 729 22.31 6.76 16.02
CA ARG A 729 22.60 5.73 16.99
C ARG A 729 21.23 5.39 17.52
N HIS A 730 20.59 4.40 16.89
CA HIS A 730 19.62 3.44 17.42
C HIS A 730 19.34 2.46 16.29
#